data_AF-B4VTH8-F1
#
_entry.id   AF-B4VTH8-F1
#
_cell.length_a   1.000
_cell.length_b   1.000
_cell.length_c   1.000
_cell.angle_alpha   90.00
_cell.angle_beta   90.00
_cell.angle_gamma   90.00
#
_symmetry.space_group_name_H-M   'P 1'
#
loop_
_entity.id
_entity.type
_entity.pdbx_description
1 polymer ?
#
loop_
_entity_poly.entity_id
_entity_poly.type
_entity_poly.pdbx_seq_one_letter_code
_entity_poly.pdbx_strand_id
1 'polypeptide(L)'
;MHAIEIMTTIAVTSAADSGAGSLRAAISQAQAGDTIQFDSSLANKMITLTTGSLEVDEHLTIDGENAPGLTISGNNQYRVIDVVNDSDFTLKNLIIANGKTQNVGKDGAGAGLRTASRSTLTVVNSVFENNHANGEGGGAIFAGFRGISTIVNSKFTGNSTSANNQSGKSERGGGAISVGGSGVLTVIDSEFNNNTGRNGGAINILWTNLKVENSTFTENSSIDAGGAIFTDGASEKINDEVPIGGKIEILNSRFEKNKGVGQGGSLFLYVYGSDEVIVENSTIINNQVVENAKGDSLGGGLRHGNGKLTIRHTTFAYNQSDSQGGALWIGEVSPVTIDNSIFYGNRAEKTDGQGGLGGAITFGNGSNPTNITNTTVANNYAGFMGGAFWGGGDNVTLKNTLAADNLANNGGKDWNINHHTGTVFSDGGGNFQSNDPNPEDRKITENAVLLDPDLEPFTDNEGAVQTAPRARHPEVTGGSVLSVSRSTFPNAPSDLMVTAISATQTELTWTDNSDDETGFKIERSRDQQNWTVVATTAADATRYRDTDLTSNTPYYYRLRAINDIGDSSAISAQVTTDSITPPVPSPSLIQEPALSRTSEDVFLVEGDSDEVQLQFDLTATDTDSVNEIGIFWVDDQSGSINGIAPGEVGYLEAALNQSQVIFSVLPGNPFPDLSVTRQFGVNGGQEFGFYLVTNSTTDTVRAELAAGGTPDNVLFGLTSANGDQFDPVQVSELGDNHYNLAWEDGEDGDFKDLVFTVQLTQTQPVVGTQLQGGQEGEIIDLRDQVTGMIPAVFGVNSDADYDNSFGFYVIDDLDGRIGDLLPGDPGYAEAAVSQRLDTEAGLPAGMLVAPFIIADGTAEEFLAENPHNQSGQEVMAYFTFMVANPDGKDHVRLLGDNTFGFEDQWAGGDNDFNDMVVEVNFV
;
A
#
# COMPACT_ATOMS: atom_id res chain seq x y z
N MET A 1 -29.99 33.37 -18.14
CA MET A 1 -29.86 32.29 -19.14
C MET A 1 -28.41 31.88 -19.11
N HIS A 2 -28.04 30.91 -18.28
CA HIS A 2 -26.74 30.25 -18.40
C HIS A 2 -26.95 29.06 -19.34
N ALA A 3 -26.23 29.07 -20.45
CA ALA A 3 -26.18 27.95 -21.36
C ALA A 3 -25.52 26.77 -20.63
N ILE A 4 -26.06 25.58 -20.83
CA ILE A 4 -25.42 24.33 -20.40
C ILE A 4 -24.19 24.19 -21.31
N GLU A 5 -22.99 24.39 -20.78
CA GLU A 5 -21.74 24.11 -21.50
C GLU A 5 -21.61 22.58 -21.60
N ILE A 6 -21.75 22.08 -22.83
CA ILE A 6 -21.51 20.67 -23.15
C ILE A 6 -20.01 20.48 -23.13
N MET A 7 -19.50 19.67 -22.22
CA MET A 7 -18.07 19.37 -22.16
C MET A 7 -17.73 18.37 -23.25
N THR A 8 -16.71 18.71 -24.01
CA THR A 8 -16.32 18.02 -25.21
C THR A 8 -14.90 17.49 -25.09
N THR A 9 -14.67 16.34 -25.73
CA THR A 9 -13.32 15.82 -25.92
C THR A 9 -12.75 16.40 -27.21
N ILE A 10 -11.63 17.12 -27.10
CA ILE A 10 -10.92 17.69 -28.25
C ILE A 10 -9.68 16.86 -28.54
N ALA A 11 -9.61 16.28 -29.74
CA ALA A 11 -8.51 15.42 -30.16
C ALA A 11 -7.33 16.20 -30.75
N VAL A 12 -6.13 15.94 -30.24
CA VAL A 12 -4.85 16.35 -30.81
C VAL A 12 -4.35 15.24 -31.73
N THR A 13 -4.16 15.56 -33.01
CA THR A 13 -3.79 14.59 -34.06
C THR A 13 -2.42 14.88 -34.67
N SER A 14 -1.75 15.95 -34.22
CA SER A 14 -0.49 16.41 -34.79
C SER A 14 0.51 16.78 -33.70
N ALA A 15 1.77 16.37 -33.91
CA ALA A 15 2.90 16.75 -33.06
C ALA A 15 3.45 18.18 -33.35
N ALA A 16 2.84 18.92 -34.28
CA ALA A 16 3.25 20.28 -34.60
C ALA A 16 2.88 21.25 -33.45
N ASP A 17 3.73 22.25 -33.20
CA ASP A 17 3.50 23.31 -32.21
C ASP A 17 2.23 24.16 -32.48
N SER A 18 1.87 24.32 -33.76
CA SER A 18 0.72 25.13 -34.17
C SER A 18 0.08 24.62 -35.46
N GLY A 19 -1.11 25.13 -35.77
CA GLY A 19 -1.92 24.73 -36.92
C GLY A 19 -3.00 23.71 -36.56
N ALA A 20 -3.79 23.31 -37.55
CA ALA A 20 -4.91 22.39 -37.34
C ALA A 20 -4.43 21.05 -36.74
N GLY A 21 -5.15 20.55 -35.74
CA GLY A 21 -4.85 19.30 -35.04
C GLY A 21 -3.70 19.37 -34.02
N SER A 22 -3.07 20.53 -33.82
CA SER A 22 -2.05 20.74 -32.77
C SER A 22 -2.67 20.93 -31.38
N LEU A 23 -1.90 20.68 -30.33
CA LEU A 23 -2.30 20.96 -28.95
C LEU A 23 -2.67 22.43 -28.73
N ARG A 24 -1.90 23.36 -29.31
CA ARG A 24 -2.20 24.80 -29.22
C ARG A 24 -3.53 25.16 -29.86
N ALA A 25 -3.86 24.54 -31.00
CA ALA A 25 -5.16 24.73 -31.63
C ALA A 25 -6.29 24.14 -30.78
N ALA A 26 -6.07 22.97 -30.16
CA ALA A 26 -7.03 22.37 -29.25
C ALA A 26 -7.30 23.26 -28.03
N ILE A 27 -6.25 23.76 -27.36
CA ILE A 27 -6.39 24.69 -26.23
C ILE A 27 -7.18 25.95 -26.64
N SER A 28 -6.87 26.55 -27.80
CA SER A 28 -7.58 27.75 -28.27
C SER A 28 -9.07 27.53 -28.62
N GLN A 29 -9.45 26.28 -28.82
CA GLN A 29 -10.84 25.88 -29.15
C GLN A 29 -11.59 25.40 -27.90
N ALA A 30 -10.85 25.04 -26.85
CA ALA A 30 -11.40 24.48 -25.65
C ALA A 30 -12.19 25.54 -24.88
N GLN A 31 -13.25 25.08 -24.24
CA GLN A 31 -14.08 25.81 -23.30
C GLN A 31 -13.87 25.25 -21.89
N ALA A 32 -14.26 26.00 -20.86
CA ALA A 32 -14.18 25.51 -19.49
C ALA A 32 -14.88 24.14 -19.33
N GLY A 33 -14.18 23.19 -18.71
CA GLY A 33 -14.61 21.80 -18.49
C GLY A 33 -14.20 20.82 -19.58
N ASP A 34 -13.69 21.28 -20.74
CA ASP A 34 -13.28 20.38 -21.82
C ASP A 34 -12.08 19.50 -21.44
N THR A 35 -12.01 18.34 -22.10
CA THR A 35 -10.86 17.42 -22.01
C THR A 35 -10.14 17.34 -23.35
N ILE A 36 -8.84 17.59 -23.34
CA ILE A 36 -7.97 17.45 -24.51
C ILE A 36 -7.27 16.09 -24.44
N GLN A 37 -7.47 15.26 -25.46
CA GLN A 37 -6.84 13.94 -25.59
C GLN A 37 -5.97 13.87 -26.84
N PHE A 38 -5.00 12.95 -26.82
CA PHE A 38 -4.06 12.77 -27.93
C PHE A 38 -4.39 11.48 -28.70
N ASP A 39 -4.36 11.58 -30.02
CA ASP A 39 -4.50 10.43 -30.90
C ASP A 39 -3.34 9.44 -30.65
N SER A 40 -3.64 8.14 -30.68
CA SER A 40 -2.66 7.08 -30.40
C SER A 40 -1.45 7.08 -31.33
N SER A 41 -1.56 7.67 -32.52
CA SER A 41 -0.42 7.90 -33.40
C SER A 41 0.63 8.85 -32.82
N LEU A 42 0.36 9.55 -31.72
CA LEU A 42 1.28 10.43 -31.02
C LEU A 42 2.07 9.75 -29.89
N ALA A 43 1.83 8.47 -29.60
CA ALA A 43 2.61 7.73 -28.62
C ALA A 43 4.13 7.84 -28.90
N ASN A 44 4.92 8.06 -27.85
CA ASN A 44 6.37 8.26 -27.88
C ASN A 44 6.88 9.40 -28.80
N LYS A 45 6.00 10.33 -29.23
CA LYS A 45 6.42 11.52 -29.99
C LYS A 45 6.74 12.68 -29.05
N MET A 46 7.28 13.74 -29.65
CA MET A 46 7.55 15.00 -28.96
C MET A 46 6.85 16.16 -29.70
N ILE A 47 6.08 16.94 -28.95
CA ILE A 47 5.59 18.26 -29.34
C ILE A 47 6.62 19.29 -28.88
N THR A 48 7.35 19.88 -29.83
CA THR A 48 8.39 20.88 -29.52
C THR A 48 7.85 22.28 -29.70
N LEU A 49 7.79 23.07 -28.63
CA LEU A 49 7.30 24.45 -28.67
C LEU A 49 8.31 25.38 -29.36
N THR A 50 7.83 26.17 -30.32
CA THR A 50 8.63 27.11 -31.13
C THR A 50 8.03 28.51 -31.20
N THR A 51 6.80 28.67 -30.74
CA THR A 51 6.00 29.90 -30.86
C THR A 51 5.60 30.51 -29.52
N GLY A 52 6.13 29.99 -28.41
CA GLY A 52 5.85 30.45 -27.05
C GLY A 52 5.26 29.37 -26.16
N SER A 53 4.97 29.72 -24.91
CA SER A 53 4.28 28.86 -23.94
C SER A 53 2.87 28.49 -24.43
N LEU A 54 2.32 27.39 -23.93
CA LEU A 54 0.90 27.07 -24.07
C LEU A 54 0.14 27.82 -22.97
N GLU A 55 -0.53 28.91 -23.34
CA GLU A 55 -1.39 29.66 -22.42
C GLU A 55 -2.73 28.94 -22.28
N VAL A 56 -3.12 28.67 -21.03
CA VAL A 56 -4.39 28.06 -20.65
C VAL A 56 -5.13 29.07 -19.80
N ASP A 57 -6.26 29.56 -20.28
CA ASP A 57 -7.09 30.57 -19.63
C ASP A 57 -8.44 30.04 -19.13
N GLU A 58 -8.72 28.76 -19.42
CA GLU A 58 -9.95 28.04 -19.05
C GLU A 58 -9.68 26.93 -18.01
N HIS A 59 -10.76 26.38 -17.44
CA HIS A 59 -10.70 25.17 -16.62
C HIS A 59 -10.58 23.95 -17.54
N LEU A 60 -9.49 23.20 -17.54
CA LEU A 60 -9.23 22.17 -18.55
C LEU A 60 -8.58 20.92 -17.99
N THR A 61 -8.86 19.78 -18.63
CA THR A 61 -8.08 18.55 -18.49
C THR A 61 -7.27 18.29 -19.75
N ILE A 62 -5.98 18.00 -19.61
CA ILE A 62 -5.11 17.55 -20.70
C ILE A 62 -4.58 16.16 -20.36
N ASP A 63 -4.93 15.17 -21.17
CA ASP A 63 -4.72 13.76 -20.87
C ASP A 63 -4.04 12.98 -22.00
N GLY A 64 -2.85 12.46 -21.71
CA GLY A 64 -2.02 11.66 -22.61
C GLY A 64 -2.30 10.16 -22.62
N GLU A 65 -3.34 9.66 -21.94
CA GLU A 65 -3.63 8.23 -21.80
C GLU A 65 -3.57 7.45 -23.12
N ASN A 66 -4.20 7.98 -24.16
CA ASN A 66 -4.24 7.36 -25.48
C ASN A 66 -2.92 7.44 -26.26
N ALA A 67 -1.93 8.21 -25.79
CA ALA A 67 -0.63 8.42 -26.43
C ALA A 67 0.54 8.24 -25.45
N PRO A 68 0.77 7.03 -24.93
CA PRO A 68 1.78 6.77 -23.90
C PRO A 68 3.18 7.23 -24.33
N GLY A 69 3.91 7.83 -23.39
CA GLY A 69 5.27 8.34 -23.62
C GLY A 69 5.34 9.66 -24.40
N LEU A 70 4.21 10.33 -24.68
CA LEU A 70 4.19 11.62 -25.37
C LEU A 70 4.85 12.72 -24.51
N THR A 71 5.78 13.45 -25.13
CA THR A 71 6.49 14.57 -24.51
C THR A 71 6.02 15.91 -25.06
N ILE A 72 5.76 16.88 -24.20
CA ILE A 72 5.58 18.31 -24.54
C ILE A 72 6.81 19.06 -24.05
N SER A 73 7.59 19.59 -24.99
CA SER A 73 8.90 20.18 -24.73
C SER A 73 8.91 21.69 -24.91
N GLY A 74 9.31 22.43 -23.87
CA GLY A 74 9.54 23.89 -23.93
C GLY A 74 10.78 24.29 -24.74
N ASN A 75 11.49 23.31 -25.30
CA ASN A 75 12.63 23.48 -26.20
C ASN A 75 13.77 24.34 -25.62
N ASN A 76 13.93 24.34 -24.30
CA ASN A 76 14.87 25.18 -23.57
C ASN A 76 14.70 26.70 -23.83
N GLN A 77 13.53 27.12 -24.30
CA GLN A 77 13.26 28.50 -24.69
C GLN A 77 12.05 29.09 -23.98
N TYR A 78 11.05 28.25 -23.72
CA TYR A 78 9.75 28.67 -23.21
C TYR A 78 9.37 27.91 -21.97
N ARG A 79 8.52 28.53 -21.14
CA ARG A 79 7.67 27.78 -20.23
C ARG A 79 6.80 26.83 -21.05
N VAL A 80 6.53 25.61 -20.57
CA VAL A 80 5.69 24.68 -21.35
C VAL A 80 4.23 25.10 -21.25
N ILE A 81 3.66 25.14 -20.05
CA ILE A 81 2.26 25.46 -19.79
C ILE A 81 2.16 26.66 -18.84
N ASP A 82 1.31 27.62 -19.19
CA ASP A 82 1.01 28.79 -18.35
C ASP A 82 -0.49 28.90 -18.14
N VAL A 83 -0.96 28.53 -16.95
CA VAL A 83 -2.37 28.71 -16.55
C VAL A 83 -2.52 30.14 -16.03
N VAL A 84 -3.07 31.01 -16.88
CA VAL A 84 -2.99 32.48 -16.69
C VAL A 84 -4.11 33.06 -15.82
N ASN A 85 -5.21 32.32 -15.66
CA ASN A 85 -6.35 32.69 -14.82
C ASN A 85 -6.51 31.74 -13.63
N ASP A 86 -7.29 32.19 -12.65
CA ASP A 86 -7.80 31.31 -11.59
C ASP A 86 -8.68 30.23 -12.24
N SER A 87 -8.19 29.00 -12.30
CA SER A 87 -8.86 27.89 -12.98
C SER A 87 -8.49 26.56 -12.35
N ASP A 88 -9.31 25.56 -12.65
CA ASP A 88 -9.08 24.16 -12.30
C ASP A 88 -8.41 23.49 -13.49
N PHE A 89 -7.14 23.12 -13.31
CA PHE A 89 -6.32 22.54 -14.37
C PHE A 89 -5.84 21.15 -13.98
N THR A 90 -6.06 20.18 -14.87
CA THR A 90 -5.65 18.80 -14.68
C THR A 90 -4.71 18.36 -15.80
N LEU A 91 -3.57 17.78 -15.44
CA LEU A 91 -2.60 17.19 -16.36
C LEU A 91 -2.41 15.71 -16.02
N LYS A 92 -2.57 14.83 -17.01
CA LYS A 92 -2.41 13.39 -16.82
C LYS A 92 -1.61 12.73 -17.93
N ASN A 93 -0.88 11.67 -17.59
CA ASN A 93 -0.28 10.72 -18.53
C ASN A 93 0.70 11.35 -19.55
N LEU A 94 1.45 12.38 -19.15
CA LEU A 94 2.30 13.16 -20.06
C LEU A 94 3.71 13.43 -19.50
N ILE A 95 4.65 13.65 -20.42
CA ILE A 95 6.00 14.13 -20.09
C ILE A 95 6.10 15.63 -20.41
N ILE A 96 6.38 16.46 -19.40
CA ILE A 96 6.64 17.90 -19.51
C ILE A 96 8.13 18.15 -19.38
N ALA A 97 8.77 18.50 -20.50
CA ALA A 97 10.22 18.51 -20.58
C ALA A 97 10.82 19.85 -21.03
N ASN A 98 12.06 20.09 -20.62
CA ASN A 98 12.92 21.15 -21.17
C ASN A 98 12.27 22.55 -21.16
N GLY A 99 11.38 22.82 -20.22
CA GLY A 99 10.83 24.15 -19.99
C GLY A 99 11.92 25.09 -19.52
N LYS A 100 11.98 26.32 -20.04
CA LYS A 100 12.92 27.34 -19.57
C LYS A 100 12.30 28.73 -19.57
N THR A 101 12.33 29.41 -18.43
CA THR A 101 11.92 30.81 -18.32
C THR A 101 13.14 31.74 -18.35
N GLN A 102 12.94 32.99 -18.81
CA GLN A 102 13.99 34.00 -18.89
C GLN A 102 13.79 35.17 -17.91
N ASN A 103 12.56 35.41 -17.48
CA ASN A 103 12.25 36.49 -16.55
C ASN A 103 12.72 36.18 -15.13
N VAL A 104 12.76 37.20 -14.28
CA VAL A 104 12.98 37.08 -12.83
C VAL A 104 11.66 37.25 -12.09
N GLY A 105 11.64 36.95 -10.79
CA GLY A 105 10.43 37.03 -9.98
C GLY A 105 9.41 35.97 -10.34
N LYS A 106 8.16 36.18 -9.92
CA LYS A 106 7.02 35.33 -10.26
C LYS A 106 6.83 35.09 -11.76
N ASP A 107 7.18 36.04 -12.61
CA ASP A 107 7.05 35.90 -14.07
C ASP A 107 8.05 34.89 -14.65
N GLY A 108 9.15 34.62 -13.93
CA GLY A 108 10.13 33.61 -14.27
C GLY A 108 9.96 32.27 -13.54
N ALA A 109 8.92 32.11 -12.72
CA ALA A 109 8.65 30.87 -12.00
C ALA A 109 8.03 29.79 -12.90
N GLY A 110 8.08 28.52 -12.51
CA GLY A 110 7.27 27.45 -13.15
C GLY A 110 7.64 27.24 -14.62
N ALA A 111 8.79 26.63 -14.91
CA ALA A 111 9.22 26.48 -16.30
C ALA A 111 8.55 25.29 -17.02
N GLY A 112 8.20 24.23 -16.30
CA GLY A 112 7.29 23.22 -16.82
C GLY A 112 5.86 23.78 -16.87
N LEU A 113 5.32 24.10 -15.69
CA LEU A 113 3.93 24.54 -15.51
C LEU A 113 3.87 25.66 -14.48
N ARG A 114 3.13 26.72 -14.79
CA ARG A 114 2.79 27.77 -13.82
C ARG A 114 1.28 27.89 -13.70
N THR A 115 0.77 28.09 -12.49
CA THR A 115 -0.63 28.49 -12.27
C THR A 115 -0.78 29.89 -11.70
N ALA A 116 -1.94 30.50 -11.98
CA ALA A 116 -2.36 31.74 -11.37
C ALA A 116 -2.69 31.55 -9.89
N SER A 117 -2.94 32.67 -9.20
CA SER A 117 -3.36 32.61 -7.79
C SER A 117 -4.74 31.99 -7.67
N ARG A 118 -4.96 31.20 -6.61
CA ARG A 118 -6.20 30.47 -6.29
C ARG A 118 -6.57 29.30 -7.21
N SER A 119 -5.81 29.07 -8.27
CA SER A 119 -6.00 27.91 -9.15
C SER A 119 -5.89 26.58 -8.40
N THR A 120 -6.68 25.61 -8.84
CA THR A 120 -6.52 24.19 -8.47
C THR A 120 -5.68 23.51 -9.54
N LEU A 121 -4.67 22.75 -9.12
CA LEU A 121 -3.83 21.94 -10.00
C LEU A 121 -3.91 20.47 -9.59
N THR A 122 -4.22 19.60 -10.54
CA THR A 122 -4.12 18.15 -10.37
C THR A 122 -3.14 17.59 -11.39
N VAL A 123 -2.14 16.83 -10.93
CA VAL A 123 -1.16 16.14 -11.77
C VAL A 123 -1.20 14.66 -11.43
N VAL A 124 -1.39 13.80 -12.44
CA VAL A 124 -1.49 12.34 -12.27
C VAL A 124 -0.61 11.65 -13.31
N ASN A 125 0.11 10.59 -12.94
CA ASN A 125 0.81 9.71 -13.90
C ASN A 125 1.72 10.48 -14.88
N SER A 126 2.36 11.55 -14.42
CA SER A 126 3.07 12.48 -15.30
C SER A 126 4.52 12.66 -14.90
N VAL A 127 5.35 12.99 -15.88
CA VAL A 127 6.79 13.20 -15.70
C VAL A 127 7.14 14.66 -15.97
N PHE A 128 7.86 15.31 -15.07
CA PHE A 128 8.46 16.61 -15.27
C PHE A 128 9.97 16.48 -15.28
N GLU A 129 10.60 16.72 -16.43
CA GLU A 129 12.04 16.52 -16.58
C GLU A 129 12.78 17.73 -17.15
N ASN A 130 13.95 18.01 -16.57
CA ASN A 130 14.89 19.01 -17.07
C ASN A 130 14.30 20.41 -17.26
N ASN A 131 13.30 20.80 -16.44
CA ASN A 131 12.72 22.13 -16.49
C ASN A 131 13.55 23.10 -15.62
N HIS A 132 13.81 24.30 -16.14
CA HIS A 132 14.65 25.31 -15.50
C HIS A 132 13.96 26.68 -15.36
N ALA A 133 13.62 27.06 -14.13
CA ALA A 133 13.04 28.36 -13.83
C ALA A 133 14.10 29.41 -13.49
N ASN A 134 14.19 30.52 -14.24
CA ASN A 134 15.09 31.62 -13.92
C ASN A 134 14.56 32.52 -12.78
N GLY A 135 13.26 32.53 -12.53
CA GLY A 135 12.58 33.37 -11.53
C GLY A 135 12.34 32.70 -10.18
N GLU A 136 11.21 32.99 -9.55
CA GLU A 136 10.84 32.48 -8.21
C GLU A 136 10.51 30.98 -8.24
N GLY A 137 11.46 30.10 -7.93
CA GLY A 137 11.19 28.69 -7.63
C GLY A 137 10.48 27.88 -8.71
N GLY A 138 10.14 26.64 -8.37
CA GLY A 138 9.30 25.75 -9.17
C GLY A 138 9.90 25.47 -10.54
N GLY A 139 11.10 24.88 -10.60
CA GLY A 139 11.73 24.55 -11.88
C GLY A 139 10.78 23.78 -12.79
N ALA A 140 10.08 22.78 -12.25
CA ALA A 140 8.94 22.15 -12.89
C ALA A 140 7.66 22.97 -12.69
N ILE A 141 7.15 23.05 -11.46
CA ILE A 141 5.82 23.59 -11.17
C ILE A 141 5.92 24.78 -10.23
N PHE A 142 5.30 25.90 -10.62
CA PHE A 142 4.96 26.97 -9.69
C PHE A 142 3.44 27.07 -9.53
N ALA A 143 2.96 26.67 -8.36
CA ALA A 143 1.56 26.85 -7.98
C ALA A 143 1.35 28.27 -7.45
N GLY A 144 0.32 28.97 -7.91
CA GLY A 144 0.07 30.34 -7.51
C GLY A 144 -0.31 30.51 -6.02
N PHE A 145 -0.37 31.77 -5.59
CA PHE A 145 -0.74 32.12 -4.21
C PHE A 145 -2.16 31.62 -3.88
N ARG A 146 -2.35 31.01 -2.71
CA ARG A 146 -3.61 30.38 -2.28
C ARG A 146 -4.14 29.29 -3.21
N GLY A 147 -3.26 28.72 -4.04
CA GLY A 147 -3.60 27.58 -4.88
C GLY A 147 -3.69 26.27 -4.07
N ILE A 148 -4.43 25.32 -4.63
CA ILE A 148 -4.50 23.94 -4.13
C ILE A 148 -3.86 23.06 -5.18
N SER A 149 -2.90 22.24 -4.81
CA SER A 149 -2.19 21.38 -5.76
C SER A 149 -2.11 19.95 -5.24
N THR A 150 -2.50 19.00 -6.08
CA THR A 150 -2.43 17.56 -5.81
C THR A 150 -1.58 16.89 -6.88
N ILE A 151 -0.56 16.15 -6.44
CA ILE A 151 0.38 15.44 -7.29
C ILE A 151 0.31 13.96 -6.92
N VAL A 152 0.00 13.10 -7.89
CA VAL A 152 -0.21 11.65 -7.68
C VAL A 152 0.58 10.87 -8.71
N ASN A 153 1.25 9.79 -8.28
CA ASN A 153 1.95 8.85 -9.15
C ASN A 153 2.81 9.54 -10.23
N SER A 154 3.61 10.53 -9.83
CA SER A 154 4.28 11.43 -10.77
C SER A 154 5.77 11.56 -10.45
N LYS A 155 6.56 11.84 -11.48
CA LYS A 155 8.02 11.87 -11.40
C LYS A 155 8.59 13.24 -11.73
N PHE A 156 9.48 13.75 -10.90
CA PHE A 156 10.17 15.03 -11.08
C PHE A 156 11.68 14.78 -11.12
N THR A 157 12.28 14.88 -12.30
CA THR A 157 13.71 14.56 -12.49
C THR A 157 14.51 15.72 -13.08
N GLY A 158 15.62 16.09 -12.44
CA GLY A 158 16.56 17.06 -13.02
C GLY A 158 16.01 18.49 -13.15
N ASN A 159 14.93 18.83 -12.44
CA ASN A 159 14.36 20.17 -12.48
C ASN A 159 15.17 21.12 -11.62
N SER A 160 15.25 22.39 -12.01
CA SER A 160 16.07 23.36 -11.30
C SER A 160 15.54 24.79 -11.34
N THR A 161 16.00 25.60 -10.41
CA THR A 161 15.70 27.04 -10.38
C THR A 161 16.90 27.89 -10.03
N SER A 162 16.98 29.07 -10.62
CA SER A 162 17.92 30.12 -10.22
C SER A 162 17.41 30.94 -9.02
N ALA A 163 16.11 30.84 -8.69
CA ALA A 163 15.46 31.52 -7.58
C ALA A 163 15.71 33.05 -7.53
N ASN A 164 15.70 33.73 -8.69
CA ASN A 164 15.88 35.18 -8.75
C ASN A 164 14.53 35.89 -8.58
N ASN A 165 14.38 36.74 -7.56
CA ASN A 165 13.29 37.72 -7.48
C ASN A 165 13.69 39.07 -8.13
N GLN A 166 12.80 40.07 -8.15
CA GLN A 166 13.11 41.37 -8.75
C GLN A 166 14.22 42.15 -8.02
N SER A 167 14.50 41.84 -6.75
CA SER A 167 15.52 42.52 -5.93
C SER A 167 16.79 41.70 -5.72
N GLY A 168 16.94 40.55 -6.40
CA GLY A 168 18.03 39.61 -6.19
C GLY A 168 17.52 38.19 -5.97
N LYS A 169 17.86 37.60 -4.83
CA LYS A 169 17.53 36.19 -4.52
C LYS A 169 16.22 36.09 -3.75
N SER A 170 15.39 35.12 -4.17
CA SER A 170 14.12 34.78 -3.55
C SER A 170 14.31 33.79 -2.40
N GLU A 171 13.39 33.84 -1.44
CA GLU A 171 13.18 32.76 -0.46
C GLU A 171 12.43 31.57 -1.09
N ARG A 172 11.58 31.85 -2.09
CA ARG A 172 10.95 30.83 -2.94
C ARG A 172 11.97 30.25 -3.92
N GLY A 173 12.24 28.96 -3.81
CA GLY A 173 13.39 28.36 -4.50
C GLY A 173 13.36 26.86 -4.71
N GLY A 174 12.20 26.20 -4.74
CA GLY A 174 12.10 24.76 -4.95
C GLY A 174 12.56 24.36 -6.36
N GLY A 175 13.44 23.37 -6.48
CA GLY A 175 13.94 22.93 -7.81
C GLY A 175 12.87 22.24 -8.65
N ALA A 176 11.98 21.45 -8.03
CA ALA A 176 10.83 20.87 -8.70
C ALA A 176 9.57 21.74 -8.52
N ILE A 177 9.07 21.86 -7.29
CA ILE A 177 7.79 22.50 -6.99
C ILE A 177 7.99 23.70 -6.06
N SER A 178 7.29 24.79 -6.34
CA SER A 178 7.14 25.90 -5.39
C SER A 178 5.71 26.41 -5.35
N VAL A 179 5.27 26.81 -4.16
CA VAL A 179 3.92 27.39 -3.97
C VAL A 179 4.04 28.88 -3.66
N GLY A 180 3.17 29.69 -4.25
CA GLY A 180 3.11 31.13 -4.05
C GLY A 180 2.78 31.54 -2.60
N GLY A 181 2.34 30.59 -1.80
CA GLY A 181 2.10 30.62 -0.36
C GLY A 181 0.61 30.64 0.02
N SER A 182 0.30 30.40 1.30
CA SER A 182 -1.09 30.36 1.81
C SER A 182 -1.98 29.33 1.10
N GLY A 183 -1.39 28.26 0.59
CA GLY A 183 -2.08 27.23 -0.20
C GLY A 183 -2.06 25.86 0.46
N VAL A 184 -2.30 24.84 -0.36
CA VAL A 184 -2.19 23.43 0.02
C VAL A 184 -1.41 22.70 -1.07
N LEU A 185 -0.46 21.86 -0.66
CA LEU A 185 0.23 20.93 -1.54
C LEU A 185 0.11 19.52 -0.98
N THR A 186 -0.43 18.61 -1.78
CA THR A 186 -0.51 17.18 -1.50
C THR A 186 0.30 16.42 -2.54
N VAL A 187 1.18 15.52 -2.09
CA VAL A 187 2.05 14.70 -2.92
C VAL A 187 1.91 13.24 -2.45
N ILE A 188 1.53 12.36 -3.38
CA ILE A 188 1.22 10.96 -3.11
C ILE A 188 1.89 10.09 -4.19
N ASP A 189 2.46 8.96 -3.81
CA ASP A 189 3.07 7.94 -4.70
C ASP A 189 4.06 8.53 -5.72
N SER A 190 4.82 9.56 -5.35
CA SER A 190 5.58 10.36 -6.32
C SER A 190 7.09 10.32 -6.07
N GLU A 191 7.85 10.48 -7.14
CA GLU A 191 9.31 10.44 -7.13
C GLU A 191 9.93 11.80 -7.44
N PHE A 192 10.86 12.25 -6.61
CA PHE A 192 11.64 13.48 -6.82
C PHE A 192 13.12 13.13 -6.85
N ASN A 193 13.68 13.10 -8.06
CA ASN A 193 15.06 12.69 -8.27
C ASN A 193 15.94 13.83 -8.82
N ASN A 194 17.08 14.08 -8.19
CA ASN A 194 18.11 14.97 -8.72
C ASN A 194 17.59 16.39 -9.08
N ASN A 195 16.68 16.94 -8.28
CA ASN A 195 16.21 18.31 -8.45
C ASN A 195 17.10 19.28 -7.68
N THR A 196 17.34 20.46 -8.25
CA THR A 196 18.24 21.47 -7.68
C THR A 196 17.54 22.79 -7.42
N GLY A 197 17.46 23.17 -6.15
CA GLY A 197 16.79 24.38 -5.70
C GLY A 197 17.73 25.36 -5.01
N ARG A 198 17.20 26.52 -4.67
CA ARG A 198 17.82 27.44 -3.71
C ARG A 198 17.51 27.03 -2.28
N ASN A 199 16.23 26.86 -2.00
CA ASN A 199 15.67 26.39 -0.73
C ASN A 199 14.74 25.23 -1.08
N GLY A 200 15.02 24.03 -0.60
CA GLY A 200 14.32 22.82 -1.05
C GLY A 200 14.81 22.41 -2.44
N GLY A 201 15.60 21.35 -2.57
CA GLY A 201 16.01 20.87 -3.88
C GLY A 201 14.84 20.40 -4.73
N ALA A 202 13.85 19.80 -4.09
CA ALA A 202 12.60 19.40 -4.71
C ALA A 202 11.48 20.42 -4.42
N ILE A 203 11.05 20.53 -3.16
CA ILE A 203 9.83 21.26 -2.78
C ILE A 203 10.16 22.46 -1.90
N ASN A 204 9.54 23.59 -2.21
CA ASN A 204 9.58 24.79 -1.39
C ASN A 204 8.17 25.33 -1.14
N ILE A 205 7.82 25.52 0.12
CA ILE A 205 6.52 26.05 0.53
C ILE A 205 6.65 27.11 1.61
N LEU A 206 5.74 28.09 1.59
CA LEU A 206 5.67 29.19 2.54
C LEU A 206 4.22 29.37 2.99
N TRP A 207 3.94 29.36 4.29
CA TRP A 207 2.58 29.48 4.85
C TRP A 207 1.58 28.50 4.24
N THR A 208 2.02 27.31 3.87
CA THR A 208 1.23 26.36 3.08
C THR A 208 1.20 25.03 3.80
N ASN A 209 0.01 24.40 3.85
CA ASN A 209 -0.09 23.04 4.34
C ASN A 209 0.57 22.09 3.34
N LEU A 210 1.36 21.15 3.85
CA LEU A 210 2.04 20.15 3.04
C LEU A 210 1.69 18.78 3.56
N LYS A 211 1.33 17.90 2.63
CA LYS A 211 1.27 16.47 2.86
C LYS A 211 2.10 15.76 1.81
N VAL A 212 3.00 14.90 2.27
CA VAL A 212 3.81 13.99 1.46
C VAL A 212 3.57 12.58 1.97
N GLU A 213 3.15 11.69 1.08
CA GLU A 213 2.81 10.30 1.41
C GLU A 213 3.35 9.35 0.34
N ASN A 214 3.82 8.18 0.75
CA ASN A 214 4.27 7.10 -0.15
C ASN A 214 5.27 7.56 -1.22
N SER A 215 6.12 8.54 -0.90
CA SER A 215 6.90 9.26 -1.90
C SER A 215 8.40 9.15 -1.65
N THR A 216 9.18 9.24 -2.72
CA THR A 216 10.64 9.15 -2.67
C THR A 216 11.31 10.44 -3.10
N PHE A 217 12.34 10.84 -2.35
CA PHE A 217 13.15 12.02 -2.61
C PHE A 217 14.62 11.60 -2.63
N THR A 218 15.19 11.49 -3.82
CA THR A 218 16.54 10.99 -4.03
C THR A 218 17.44 12.03 -4.67
N GLU A 219 18.64 12.21 -4.12
CA GLU A 219 19.70 13.02 -4.73
C GLU A 219 19.33 14.49 -5.01
N ASN A 220 18.32 15.03 -4.33
CA ASN A 220 17.95 16.43 -4.49
C ASN A 220 18.94 17.32 -3.73
N SER A 221 19.20 18.52 -4.27
CA SER A 221 20.16 19.44 -3.65
C SER A 221 19.67 20.87 -3.57
N SER A 222 20.09 21.56 -2.52
CA SER A 222 19.86 23.00 -2.37
C SER A 222 21.14 23.75 -2.01
N ILE A 223 21.15 25.05 -2.28
CA ILE A 223 22.33 25.91 -2.02
C ILE A 223 22.17 26.82 -0.79
N ASP A 224 21.09 26.68 -0.02
CA ASP A 224 20.81 27.54 1.14
C ASP A 224 20.16 26.82 2.33
N ALA A 225 19.11 26.01 2.12
CA ALA A 225 18.50 25.15 3.16
C ALA A 225 17.59 24.06 2.57
N GLY A 226 17.49 22.91 3.24
CA GLY A 226 16.62 21.78 2.89
C GLY A 226 17.01 21.13 1.57
N GLY A 227 17.78 20.04 1.61
CA GLY A 227 18.23 19.38 0.37
C GLY A 227 17.09 18.88 -0.51
N ALA A 228 16.00 18.38 0.08
CA ALA A 228 14.77 17.98 -0.61
C ALA A 228 13.65 18.99 -0.37
N ILE A 229 13.25 19.20 0.89
CA ILE A 229 12.08 20.01 1.25
C ILE A 229 12.47 21.17 2.15
N PHE A 230 11.92 22.34 1.84
CA PHE A 230 11.99 23.53 2.67
C PHE A 230 10.60 24.07 2.98
N THR A 231 10.36 24.38 4.25
CA THR A 231 9.15 25.06 4.73
C THR A 231 9.48 26.33 5.53
N ASP A 232 8.63 27.35 5.40
CA ASP A 232 8.52 28.46 6.35
C ASP A 232 7.04 28.74 6.66
N GLY A 233 6.58 28.15 7.76
CA GLY A 233 5.18 28.23 8.18
C GLY A 233 4.27 27.26 7.41
N ALA A 234 3.28 26.71 8.12
CA ALA A 234 2.18 25.96 7.54
C ALA A 234 0.86 26.74 7.52
N SER A 235 0.80 27.86 8.25
CA SER A 235 -0.35 28.77 8.30
C SER A 235 0.01 30.22 7.96
N GLU A 236 -0.98 30.99 7.50
CA GLU A 236 -0.84 32.43 7.31
C GLU A 236 -0.80 33.12 8.69
N LYS A 237 0.13 34.06 8.87
CA LYS A 237 0.21 34.87 10.08
C LYS A 237 -0.90 35.93 10.07
N ILE A 238 -2.06 35.63 10.67
CA ILE A 238 -3.15 36.61 10.83
C ILE A 238 -2.83 37.52 12.02
N ASN A 239 -3.05 38.84 11.84
CA ASN A 239 -2.72 39.88 12.82
C ASN A 239 -3.47 39.68 14.15
N ASP A 240 -2.74 39.37 15.23
CA ASP A 240 -3.19 39.31 16.64
C ASP A 240 -4.37 38.37 16.97
N GLU A 241 -4.94 37.66 16.00
CA GLU A 241 -5.85 36.54 16.20
C GLU A 241 -5.05 35.23 16.36
N VAL A 242 -5.49 34.32 17.24
CA VAL A 242 -4.84 33.01 17.40
C VAL A 242 -4.88 32.32 16.03
N PRO A 243 -3.73 32.09 15.36
CA PRO A 243 -3.73 31.46 14.05
C PRO A 243 -4.35 30.07 14.17
N ILE A 244 -5.21 29.71 13.22
CA ILE A 244 -5.58 28.30 13.03
C ILE A 244 -4.29 27.61 12.57
N GLY A 245 -3.75 26.73 13.42
CA GLY A 245 -2.50 26.02 13.15
C GLY A 245 -2.56 25.25 11.83
N GLY A 246 -1.49 25.36 11.03
CA GLY A 246 -1.31 24.54 9.83
C GLY A 246 -0.51 23.28 10.11
N LYS A 247 -0.46 22.38 9.13
CA LYS A 247 0.23 21.10 9.22
C LYS A 247 1.25 20.88 8.12
N ILE A 248 2.36 20.25 8.50
CA ILE A 248 3.32 19.60 7.60
C ILE A 248 3.34 18.11 7.94
N GLU A 249 2.96 17.26 7.00
CA GLU A 249 2.83 15.81 7.17
C GLU A 249 3.75 15.10 6.18
N ILE A 250 4.64 14.27 6.70
CA ILE A 250 5.54 13.41 5.93
C ILE A 250 5.31 11.97 6.40
N LEU A 251 4.74 11.16 5.53
CA LEU A 251 4.17 9.86 5.86
C LEU A 251 4.72 8.81 4.90
N ASN A 252 5.09 7.64 5.40
CA ASN A 252 5.47 6.48 4.59
C ASN A 252 6.44 6.82 3.43
N SER A 253 7.43 7.68 3.68
CA SER A 253 8.23 8.28 2.61
C SER A 253 9.73 8.07 2.84
N ARG A 254 10.48 8.04 1.74
CA ARG A 254 11.94 7.85 1.76
C ARG A 254 12.67 9.08 1.24
N PHE A 255 13.61 9.58 2.04
CA PHE A 255 14.50 10.68 1.72
C PHE A 255 15.94 10.19 1.74
N GLU A 256 16.53 10.05 0.56
CA GLU A 256 17.85 9.45 0.40
C GLU A 256 18.83 10.34 -0.36
N LYS A 257 20.08 10.42 0.12
CA LYS A 257 21.19 11.08 -0.59
C LYS A 257 20.94 12.54 -0.96
N ASN A 258 20.01 13.21 -0.27
CA ASN A 258 19.74 14.62 -0.49
C ASN A 258 20.82 15.48 0.16
N LYS A 259 21.08 16.65 -0.42
CA LYS A 259 22.14 17.54 0.01
C LYS A 259 21.66 18.97 0.24
N GLY A 260 21.63 19.39 1.49
CA GLY A 260 21.39 20.77 1.91
C GLY A 260 22.69 21.53 2.13
N VAL A 261 22.61 22.85 2.07
CA VAL A 261 23.64 23.76 2.59
C VAL A 261 23.05 24.43 3.83
N GLY A 262 23.85 24.72 4.86
CA GLY A 262 23.41 25.48 6.02
C GLY A 262 22.55 24.69 7.02
N GLN A 263 21.36 24.27 6.60
CA GLN A 263 20.34 23.73 7.50
C GLN A 263 19.47 22.70 6.76
N GLY A 264 19.31 21.51 7.35
CA GLY A 264 18.49 20.43 6.83
C GLY A 264 19.11 19.75 5.62
N GLY A 265 19.77 18.60 5.81
CA GLY A 265 20.43 17.91 4.70
C GLY A 265 19.43 17.32 3.71
N SER A 266 18.29 16.85 4.19
CA SER A 266 17.11 16.61 3.36
C SER A 266 15.98 17.59 3.69
N LEU A 267 15.63 17.70 4.96
CA LEU A 267 14.43 18.37 5.40
C LEU A 267 14.78 19.61 6.23
N PHE A 268 14.30 20.78 5.78
CA PHE A 268 14.25 21.98 6.58
C PHE A 268 12.78 22.31 6.88
N LEU A 269 12.32 21.95 8.08
CA LEU A 269 10.94 22.09 8.50
C LEU A 269 10.83 23.19 9.54
N TYR A 270 10.73 24.43 9.08
CA TYR A 270 10.43 25.56 9.94
C TYR A 270 8.96 25.91 9.84
N VAL A 271 8.29 25.98 10.99
CA VAL A 271 6.86 26.30 11.08
C VAL A 271 6.61 27.32 12.18
N TYR A 272 5.40 27.88 12.27
CA TYR A 272 5.06 28.83 13.32
C TYR A 272 4.54 28.12 14.58
N GLY A 273 4.48 28.84 15.70
CA GLY A 273 4.26 28.20 17.01
C GLY A 273 2.89 27.52 17.17
N SER A 274 1.91 27.92 16.37
CA SER A 274 0.58 27.28 16.28
C SER A 274 0.56 26.05 15.37
N ASP A 275 1.58 25.86 14.54
CA ASP A 275 1.63 24.81 13.53
C ASP A 275 2.18 23.50 14.11
N GLU A 276 1.91 22.40 13.40
CA GLU A 276 2.36 21.07 13.74
C GLU A 276 3.11 20.42 12.57
N VAL A 277 4.17 19.67 12.90
CA VAL A 277 4.93 18.84 11.98
C VAL A 277 4.84 17.40 12.44
N ILE A 278 4.48 16.50 11.52
CA ILE A 278 4.36 15.06 11.73
C ILE A 278 5.26 14.37 10.70
N VAL A 279 6.20 13.56 11.19
CA VAL A 279 7.07 12.71 10.35
C VAL A 279 6.94 11.27 10.85
N GLU A 280 6.31 10.42 10.05
CA GLU A 280 5.98 9.07 10.50
C GLU A 280 6.17 8.02 9.43
N ASN A 281 6.51 6.80 9.88
CA ASN A 281 6.76 5.64 9.02
C ASN A 281 7.76 5.92 7.90
N SER A 282 8.74 6.79 8.14
CA SER A 282 9.58 7.34 7.08
C SER A 282 11.04 6.99 7.27
N THR A 283 11.78 6.99 6.17
CA THR A 283 13.23 6.75 6.18
C THR A 283 13.95 7.98 5.68
N ILE A 284 14.84 8.53 6.49
CA ILE A 284 15.70 9.66 6.18
C ILE A 284 17.12 9.14 6.28
N ILE A 285 17.72 8.81 5.13
CA ILE A 285 18.96 8.05 5.05
C ILE A 285 20.01 8.66 4.13
N ASN A 286 21.28 8.56 4.48
CA ASN A 286 22.40 9.01 3.63
C ASN A 286 22.34 10.50 3.21
N ASN A 287 21.62 11.37 3.93
CA ASN A 287 21.50 12.78 3.57
C ASN A 287 22.65 13.60 4.17
N GLN A 288 22.97 14.73 3.55
CA GLN A 288 24.10 15.56 3.96
C GLN A 288 23.71 17.04 4.05
N VAL A 289 24.06 17.71 5.16
CA VAL A 289 24.07 19.18 5.23
C VAL A 289 25.51 19.68 5.33
N VAL A 290 25.90 20.57 4.41
CA VAL A 290 27.25 21.16 4.41
C VAL A 290 27.25 22.59 4.96
N GLU A 291 28.41 23.04 5.45
CA GLU A 291 28.56 24.36 6.06
C GLU A 291 28.23 25.52 5.10
N ASN A 292 27.37 26.46 5.52
CA ASN A 292 27.10 27.70 4.79
C ASN A 292 28.15 28.79 5.10
N ALA A 293 28.03 29.96 4.46
CA ALA A 293 28.95 31.08 4.67
C ALA A 293 28.96 31.66 6.11
N LYS A 294 27.95 31.35 6.93
CA LYS A 294 27.87 31.74 8.35
C LYS A 294 28.49 30.70 9.29
N GLY A 295 28.85 29.53 8.78
CA GLY A 295 29.32 28.41 9.61
C GLY A 295 28.20 27.47 10.07
N ASP A 296 26.97 27.63 9.57
CA ASP A 296 25.86 26.77 9.96
C ASP A 296 25.89 25.47 9.15
N SER A 297 25.66 24.36 9.82
CA SER A 297 25.40 23.04 9.23
C SER A 297 24.58 22.25 10.24
N LEU A 298 23.26 22.38 10.20
CA LEU A 298 22.38 21.89 11.26
C LEU A 298 21.42 20.82 10.72
N GLY A 299 21.39 19.63 11.32
CA GLY A 299 20.45 18.56 10.99
C GLY A 299 20.78 17.88 9.66
N GLY A 300 21.65 16.86 9.67
CA GLY A 300 22.07 16.16 8.45
C GLY A 300 20.95 15.41 7.73
N GLY A 301 19.95 14.92 8.46
CA GLY A 301 18.69 14.47 7.89
C GLY A 301 17.65 15.59 7.90
N LEU A 302 17.29 16.01 9.11
CA LEU A 302 16.21 16.95 9.37
C LEU A 302 16.64 18.08 10.32
N ARG A 303 16.26 19.30 9.97
CA ARG A 303 16.27 20.45 10.86
C ARG A 303 14.83 20.91 11.10
N HIS A 304 14.39 20.88 12.35
CA HIS A 304 13.10 21.39 12.78
C HIS A 304 13.23 22.70 13.57
N GLY A 305 12.22 23.57 13.46
CA GLY A 305 12.15 24.76 14.31
C GLY A 305 10.74 25.25 14.65
N ASN A 306 10.62 25.75 15.89
CA ASN A 306 9.48 26.41 16.52
C ASN A 306 8.21 25.58 16.82
N GLY A 307 7.37 25.22 15.85
CA GLY A 307 6.08 24.53 16.14
C GLY A 307 6.24 23.12 16.74
N LYS A 308 5.12 22.44 17.03
CA LYS A 308 5.16 21.08 17.58
C LYS A 308 5.76 20.10 16.55
N LEU A 309 6.65 19.22 16.99
CA LEU A 309 7.19 18.12 16.18
C LEU A 309 6.81 16.76 16.78
N THR A 310 6.28 15.90 15.94
CA THR A 310 6.03 14.49 16.23
C THR A 310 6.80 13.63 15.24
N ILE A 311 7.63 12.72 15.74
CA ILE A 311 8.33 11.70 14.96
C ILE A 311 7.92 10.33 15.49
N ARG A 312 7.44 9.43 14.61
CA ARG A 312 7.09 8.05 14.98
C ARG A 312 7.56 7.06 13.93
N HIS A 313 8.00 5.86 14.32
CA HIS A 313 8.31 4.79 13.34
C HIS A 313 9.26 5.24 12.23
N THR A 314 10.18 6.15 12.55
CA THR A 314 10.99 6.83 11.55
C THR A 314 12.44 6.48 11.77
N THR A 315 13.12 6.17 10.67
CA THR A 315 14.54 5.85 10.68
C THR A 315 15.35 7.03 10.18
N PHE A 316 16.31 7.47 10.98
CA PHE A 316 17.38 8.36 10.59
C PHE A 316 18.68 7.56 10.54
N ALA A 317 19.17 7.24 9.35
CA ALA A 317 20.36 6.44 9.20
C ALA A 317 21.44 7.12 8.36
N TYR A 318 22.70 7.04 8.77
CA TYR A 318 23.86 7.48 7.97
C TYR A 318 23.78 8.92 7.44
N ASN A 319 23.04 9.80 8.12
CA ASN A 319 22.96 11.21 7.75
C ASN A 319 24.18 11.96 8.29
N GLN A 320 24.59 13.01 7.58
CA GLN A 320 25.78 13.77 7.91
C GLN A 320 25.53 15.27 8.04
N SER A 321 26.03 15.87 9.11
CA SER A 321 26.16 17.30 9.32
C SER A 321 27.63 17.67 9.53
N ASP A 322 28.06 18.82 9.00
CA ASP A 322 29.38 19.40 9.27
C ASP A 322 29.45 20.12 10.63
N SER A 323 28.37 20.23 11.41
CA SER A 323 28.40 21.00 12.67
C SER A 323 27.54 20.40 13.79
N GLN A 324 26.22 20.29 13.63
CA GLN A 324 25.35 19.86 14.73
C GLN A 324 24.19 18.99 14.26
N GLY A 325 23.90 17.92 15.00
CA GLY A 325 22.77 17.03 14.73
C GLY A 325 23.00 16.24 13.45
N GLY A 326 23.74 15.14 13.50
CA GLY A 326 24.03 14.35 12.30
C GLY A 326 22.76 13.81 11.66
N ALA A 327 21.77 13.41 12.46
CA ALA A 327 20.41 13.14 11.98
C ALA A 327 19.50 14.36 12.12
N LEU A 328 19.30 14.79 13.37
CA LEU A 328 18.21 15.68 13.75
C LEU A 328 18.75 16.88 14.54
N TRP A 329 18.34 18.08 14.14
CA TRP A 329 18.53 19.28 14.93
C TRP A 329 17.18 19.92 15.23
N ILE A 330 16.89 20.14 16.52
CA ILE A 330 15.63 20.70 17.02
C ILE A 330 15.91 22.10 17.56
N GLY A 331 15.17 23.10 17.10
CA GLY A 331 15.41 24.49 17.46
C GLY A 331 14.30 25.23 18.18
N GLU A 332 14.64 26.49 18.48
CA GLU A 332 13.80 27.58 18.97
C GLU A 332 13.04 27.22 20.25
N VAL A 333 11.76 26.89 20.13
CA VAL A 333 10.86 26.64 21.26
C VAL A 333 9.97 25.42 21.03
N SER A 334 10.44 24.48 20.20
CA SER A 334 9.65 23.34 19.75
C SER A 334 9.37 22.34 20.88
N PRO A 335 8.10 22.03 21.21
CA PRO A 335 7.77 20.82 21.93
C PRO A 335 7.92 19.61 20.99
N VAL A 336 8.54 18.54 21.48
CA VAL A 336 8.90 17.38 20.64
C VAL A 336 8.43 16.07 21.25
N THR A 337 7.90 15.19 20.41
CA THR A 337 7.68 13.76 20.72
C THR A 337 8.39 12.93 19.67
N ILE A 338 9.23 12.00 20.11
CA ILE A 338 9.87 10.97 19.30
C ILE A 338 9.46 9.64 19.91
N ASP A 339 8.84 8.77 19.12
CA ASP A 339 8.40 7.45 19.57
C ASP A 339 8.80 6.38 18.57
N ASN A 340 9.15 5.20 19.06
CA ASN A 340 9.42 4.01 18.26
C ASN A 340 10.28 4.27 17.01
N SER A 341 11.41 4.96 17.18
CA SER A 341 12.22 5.48 16.06
C SER A 341 13.67 5.02 16.16
N ILE A 342 14.41 5.10 15.06
CA ILE A 342 15.79 4.63 14.94
C ILE A 342 16.69 5.79 14.53
N PHE A 343 17.81 5.96 15.23
CA PHE A 343 18.88 6.87 14.88
C PHE A 343 20.18 6.07 14.80
N TYR A 344 20.59 5.68 13.60
CA TYR A 344 21.70 4.77 13.39
C TYR A 344 22.82 5.35 12.52
N GLY A 345 24.08 5.26 12.95
CA GLY A 345 25.20 5.55 12.05
C GLY A 345 25.34 7.01 11.60
N ASN A 346 24.61 7.96 12.23
CA ASN A 346 24.61 9.35 11.82
C ASN A 346 25.87 10.08 12.31
N ARG A 347 26.28 11.13 11.59
CA ARG A 347 27.55 11.81 11.81
C ARG A 347 27.40 13.32 11.89
N ALA A 348 27.85 13.92 12.98
CA ALA A 348 28.10 15.36 13.06
C ALA A 348 29.60 15.58 13.10
N GLU A 349 30.24 15.93 11.98
CA GLU A 349 31.70 16.10 11.92
C GLU A 349 32.14 17.14 10.88
N LYS A 350 32.94 18.12 11.32
CA LYS A 350 33.64 19.05 10.42
C LYS A 350 34.68 18.32 9.56
N THR A 351 35.01 18.92 8.42
CA THR A 351 36.04 18.38 7.49
C THR A 351 37.43 18.21 8.11
N ASP A 352 37.75 18.90 9.20
CA ASP A 352 39.00 18.74 9.96
C ASP A 352 38.98 17.59 10.99
N GLY A 353 37.83 16.93 11.14
CA GLY A 353 37.61 15.83 12.07
C GLY A 353 37.52 16.22 13.54
N GLN A 354 37.52 17.53 13.88
CA GLN A 354 37.65 18.02 15.27
C GLN A 354 36.49 18.87 15.76
N GLY A 355 35.46 19.07 14.95
CA GLY A 355 34.22 19.76 15.32
C GLY A 355 33.01 18.87 15.06
N GLY A 356 31.93 19.07 15.82
CA GLY A 356 30.71 18.28 15.67
C GLY A 356 30.00 18.05 17.00
N LEU A 357 28.71 18.33 17.08
CA LEU A 357 27.90 18.15 18.30
C LEU A 357 26.65 17.34 18.00
N GLY A 358 26.29 16.38 18.86
CA GLY A 358 25.05 15.61 18.67
C GLY A 358 25.11 14.75 17.42
N GLY A 359 25.85 13.65 17.43
CA GLY A 359 26.01 12.77 16.27
C GLY A 359 24.68 12.25 15.74
N ALA A 360 23.72 11.92 16.62
CA ALA A 360 22.32 11.74 16.24
C ALA A 360 21.53 13.04 16.37
N ILE A 361 21.28 13.50 17.60
CA ILE A 361 20.29 14.55 17.89
C ILE A 361 20.94 15.72 18.64
N THR A 362 20.64 16.94 18.19
CA THR A 362 20.93 18.17 18.93
C THR A 362 19.64 18.88 19.35
N PHE A 363 19.55 19.25 20.64
CA PHE A 363 18.43 19.96 21.25
C PHE A 363 18.78 21.43 21.52
N GLY A 364 18.21 22.31 20.71
CA GLY A 364 18.26 23.77 20.82
C GLY A 364 16.91 24.42 21.16
N ASN A 365 15.93 23.66 21.65
CA ASN A 365 14.55 24.10 21.95
C ASN A 365 14.33 24.73 23.34
N GLY A 366 15.41 25.12 24.02
CA GLY A 366 15.34 25.78 25.32
C GLY A 366 14.75 24.88 26.41
N SER A 367 13.73 25.37 27.12
CA SER A 367 13.07 24.64 28.22
C SER A 367 11.83 23.85 27.79
N ASN A 368 11.55 23.76 26.49
CA ASN A 368 10.35 23.08 25.98
C ASN A 368 10.52 21.56 26.06
N PRO A 369 9.45 20.81 26.38
CA PRO A 369 9.56 19.39 26.63
C PRO A 369 9.90 18.62 25.35
N THR A 370 10.83 17.66 25.49
CA THR A 370 11.12 16.64 24.49
C THR A 370 10.91 15.27 25.13
N ASN A 371 9.97 14.49 24.62
CA ASN A 371 9.77 13.12 25.06
C ASN A 371 10.31 12.16 24.00
N ILE A 372 11.19 11.25 24.39
CA ILE A 372 11.74 10.21 23.52
C ILE A 372 11.40 8.86 24.14
N THR A 373 10.62 8.08 23.42
CA THR A 373 10.12 6.78 23.87
C THR A 373 10.44 5.68 22.87
N ASN A 374 10.70 4.47 23.36
CA ASN A 374 10.83 3.27 22.52
C ASN A 374 11.87 3.41 21.38
N THR A 375 12.93 4.17 21.61
CA THR A 375 13.83 4.64 20.53
C THR A 375 15.21 4.02 20.66
N THR A 376 15.78 3.61 19.52
CA THR A 376 17.16 3.13 19.42
C THR A 376 18.05 4.20 18.83
N VAL A 377 19.09 4.61 19.55
CA VAL A 377 20.10 5.59 19.13
C VAL A 377 21.47 4.92 19.17
N ALA A 378 21.94 4.42 18.04
CA ALA A 378 23.10 3.55 17.97
C ALA A 378 24.14 3.95 16.91
N ASN A 379 25.42 3.65 17.18
CA ASN A 379 26.51 3.80 16.22
C ASN A 379 26.67 5.23 15.64
N ASN A 380 26.20 6.26 16.34
CA ASN A 380 26.33 7.65 15.87
C ASN A 380 27.66 8.27 16.30
N TYR A 381 28.16 9.21 15.51
CA TYR A 381 29.46 9.83 15.72
C TYR A 381 29.38 11.36 15.76
N ALA A 382 30.03 11.97 16.76
CA ALA A 382 30.27 13.40 16.81
C ALA A 382 31.78 13.70 16.76
N GLY A 383 32.18 14.69 15.97
CA GLY A 383 33.56 15.14 15.88
C GLY A 383 34.07 15.94 17.09
N PHE A 384 33.21 16.21 18.09
CA PHE A 384 33.62 16.80 19.35
C PHE A 384 32.91 16.20 20.56
N MET A 385 31.60 16.43 20.76
CA MET A 385 30.89 15.96 21.96
C MET A 385 29.48 15.47 21.64
N GLY A 386 28.98 14.49 22.43
CA GLY A 386 27.61 14.00 22.32
C GLY A 386 27.38 13.22 21.03
N GLY A 387 28.03 12.08 20.86
CA GLY A 387 27.82 11.14 19.76
C GLY A 387 26.35 10.74 19.58
N ALA A 388 25.61 10.52 20.66
CA ALA A 388 24.16 10.36 20.58
C ALA A 388 23.45 11.73 20.65
N PHE A 389 23.57 12.40 21.80
CA PHE A 389 22.76 13.57 22.15
C PHE A 389 23.61 14.77 22.55
N TRP A 390 23.16 15.96 22.18
CA TRP A 390 23.73 17.22 22.66
C TRP A 390 22.65 18.25 23.02
N GLY A 391 22.78 18.91 24.19
CA GLY A 391 21.82 19.90 24.67
C GLY A 391 20.67 19.31 25.50
N GLY A 392 19.57 20.07 25.62
CA GLY A 392 18.37 19.65 26.36
C GLY A 392 18.51 19.79 27.88
N GLY A 393 19.11 18.80 28.53
CA GLY A 393 19.08 18.70 30.00
C GLY A 393 17.72 18.20 30.49
N ASP A 394 17.24 18.73 31.62
CA ASP A 394 16.08 18.18 32.34
C ASP A 394 14.74 18.23 31.57
N ASN A 395 14.64 19.01 30.50
CA ASN A 395 13.45 19.08 29.63
C ASN A 395 13.30 17.88 28.68
N VAL A 396 14.36 17.07 28.52
CA VAL A 396 14.32 15.85 27.73
C VAL A 396 14.03 14.67 28.66
N THR A 397 12.98 13.92 28.36
CA THR A 397 12.63 12.68 29.07
C THR A 397 12.87 11.49 28.14
N LEU A 398 13.67 10.53 28.62
CA LEU A 398 13.92 9.26 27.92
C LEU A 398 13.14 8.15 28.63
N LYS A 399 12.44 7.30 27.88
CA LYS A 399 11.76 6.12 28.41
C LYS A 399 11.88 4.98 27.42
N ASN A 400 12.26 3.80 27.89
CA ASN A 400 12.49 2.65 27.02
C ASN A 400 13.41 3.06 25.86
N THR A 401 14.54 3.71 26.13
CA THR A 401 15.44 4.18 25.07
C THR A 401 16.77 3.42 25.17
N LEU A 402 17.28 2.96 24.03
CA LEU A 402 18.61 2.37 23.91
C LEU A 402 19.59 3.39 23.34
N ALA A 403 20.69 3.67 24.06
CA ALA A 403 21.83 4.42 23.52
C ALA A 403 23.06 3.53 23.44
N ALA A 404 23.42 3.07 22.24
CA ALA A 404 24.47 2.07 22.05
C ALA A 404 25.62 2.57 21.15
N ASP A 405 26.87 2.32 21.53
CA ASP A 405 28.04 2.45 20.64
C ASP A 405 28.17 3.81 19.94
N ASN A 406 27.72 4.87 20.61
CA ASN A 406 27.84 6.22 20.09
C ASN A 406 29.18 6.81 20.52
N LEU A 407 29.86 7.49 19.61
CA LEU A 407 31.22 7.98 19.84
C LEU A 407 31.30 9.50 19.69
N ALA A 408 32.07 10.15 20.55
CA ALA A 408 32.48 11.54 20.37
C ALA A 408 34.01 11.68 20.34
N ASN A 409 34.54 12.25 19.27
CA ASN A 409 35.96 12.54 19.13
C ASN A 409 36.28 13.87 19.81
N ASN A 410 36.57 13.83 21.12
CA ASN A 410 36.87 15.01 21.95
C ASN A 410 38.15 15.78 21.56
N GLY A 411 38.65 15.68 20.33
CA GLY A 411 39.87 16.34 19.86
C GLY A 411 41.13 15.85 20.59
N GLY A 412 41.14 14.59 21.02
CA GLY A 412 42.26 13.98 21.77
C GLY A 412 42.50 14.57 23.16
N LYS A 413 41.49 15.18 23.79
CA LYS A 413 41.60 15.73 25.15
C LYS A 413 41.62 14.61 26.20
N ASP A 414 42.52 14.75 27.18
CA ASP A 414 42.75 13.77 28.25
C ASP A 414 41.51 13.48 29.12
N TRP A 415 40.55 14.41 29.18
CA TRP A 415 39.34 14.22 29.96
C TRP A 415 38.39 13.20 29.34
N ASN A 416 38.45 12.99 28.01
CA ASN A 416 37.67 12.00 27.27
C ASN A 416 36.26 11.71 27.85
N ILE A 417 35.36 12.69 27.92
CA ILE A 417 34.00 12.58 28.49
C ILE A 417 32.96 12.86 27.42
N ASN A 418 31.71 12.50 27.65
CA ASN A 418 30.54 12.86 26.86
C ASN A 418 30.46 12.17 25.48
N HIS A 419 30.72 10.87 25.39
CA HIS A 419 30.55 10.12 24.13
C HIS A 419 29.08 9.92 23.79
N HIS A 420 28.23 9.44 24.71
CA HIS A 420 26.79 9.40 24.42
C HIS A 420 26.18 10.80 24.53
N THR A 421 26.40 11.48 25.66
CA THR A 421 25.75 12.76 25.99
C THR A 421 26.58 13.59 26.95
N GLY A 422 26.42 14.92 26.89
CA GLY A 422 27.02 15.86 27.85
C GLY A 422 26.23 16.04 29.15
N THR A 423 24.99 15.54 29.23
CA THR A 423 24.08 15.74 30.36
C THR A 423 23.32 14.47 30.69
N VAL A 424 22.87 14.35 31.94
CA VAL A 424 21.92 13.31 32.36
C VAL A 424 20.52 13.84 32.08
N PHE A 425 19.67 13.04 31.43
CA PHE A 425 18.29 13.40 31.07
C PHE A 425 17.29 12.88 32.12
N SER A 426 16.06 13.41 32.05
CA SER A 426 14.97 12.95 32.91
C SER A 426 14.61 11.49 32.61
N ASP A 427 14.51 10.68 33.66
CA ASP A 427 14.32 9.24 33.55
C ASP A 427 12.85 8.84 33.60
N GLY A 428 12.31 8.39 32.46
CA GLY A 428 10.98 7.80 32.35
C GLY A 428 10.94 6.28 32.59
N GLY A 429 12.09 5.64 32.85
CA GLY A 429 12.23 4.20 33.09
C GLY A 429 12.56 3.37 31.83
N GLY A 430 13.13 2.18 32.03
CA GLY A 430 13.40 1.20 30.95
C GLY A 430 14.55 1.55 30.01
N ASN A 431 15.44 2.47 30.40
CA ASN A 431 16.52 2.95 29.55
C ASN A 431 17.77 2.06 29.62
N PHE A 432 18.42 1.85 28.48
CA PHE A 432 19.62 1.03 28.31
C PHE A 432 20.75 1.82 27.66
N GLN A 433 21.97 1.50 28.05
CA GLN A 433 23.19 2.10 27.50
C GLN A 433 24.30 1.05 27.42
N SER A 434 25.14 1.11 26.37
CA SER A 434 26.30 0.21 26.22
C SER A 434 27.14 0.13 27.50
N ASN A 435 27.59 -1.08 27.85
CA ASN A 435 28.34 -1.33 29.10
C ASN A 435 29.73 -0.66 29.12
N ASP A 436 30.28 -0.23 27.97
CA ASP A 436 31.50 0.57 27.89
C ASP A 436 31.73 1.15 26.48
N PRO A 437 32.32 2.35 26.35
CA PRO A 437 33.77 2.35 26.06
C PRO A 437 34.61 3.35 26.88
N ASN A 438 34.04 4.03 27.89
CA ASN A 438 34.81 4.90 28.79
C ASN A 438 34.13 5.08 30.18
N PRO A 439 34.81 4.76 31.29
CA PRO A 439 34.23 4.84 32.65
C PRO A 439 33.97 6.27 33.16
N GLU A 440 34.50 7.31 32.50
CA GLU A 440 34.29 8.71 32.87
C GLU A 440 33.01 9.30 32.23
N ASP A 441 32.31 8.53 31.40
CA ASP A 441 31.08 8.97 30.73
C ASP A 441 29.86 8.99 31.65
N ARG A 442 28.98 9.95 31.40
CA ARG A 442 27.71 10.06 32.09
C ARG A 442 26.73 9.01 31.56
N LYS A 443 25.90 8.49 32.44
CA LYS A 443 24.70 7.75 32.02
C LYS A 443 23.72 8.69 31.30
N ILE A 444 23.00 8.17 30.32
CA ILE A 444 21.94 8.91 29.62
C ILE A 444 20.80 9.33 30.56
N THR A 445 20.49 8.50 31.57
CA THR A 445 19.56 8.80 32.67
C THR A 445 20.11 8.25 33.98
N GLU A 446 19.55 8.67 35.12
CA GLU A 446 19.99 8.24 36.45
C GLU A 446 19.96 6.71 36.61
N ASN A 447 18.89 6.04 36.17
CA ASN A 447 18.70 4.60 36.31
C ASN A 447 18.91 3.80 35.03
N ALA A 448 19.61 4.35 34.02
CA ALA A 448 19.95 3.59 32.83
C ALA A 448 20.73 2.32 33.19
N VAL A 449 20.29 1.18 32.64
CA VAL A 449 20.92 -0.12 32.77
C VAL A 449 22.12 -0.17 31.82
N LEU A 450 23.29 -0.50 32.36
CA LEU A 450 24.53 -0.63 31.59
C LEU A 450 24.70 -2.08 31.16
N LEU A 451 24.69 -2.33 29.86
CA LEU A 451 24.98 -3.64 29.27
C LEU A 451 25.34 -3.46 27.80
N ASP A 452 26.10 -4.39 27.23
CA ASP A 452 26.42 -4.40 25.81
C ASP A 452 25.26 -5.07 25.06
N PRO A 453 24.50 -4.33 24.23
CA PRO A 453 23.35 -4.90 23.53
C PRO A 453 23.72 -5.96 22.48
N ASP A 454 24.99 -6.03 22.04
CA ASP A 454 25.42 -6.87 20.90
C ASP A 454 24.47 -6.70 19.71
N LEU A 455 24.38 -5.46 19.22
CA LEU A 455 23.48 -5.10 18.13
C LEU A 455 23.94 -5.73 16.82
N GLU A 456 22.99 -6.32 16.11
CA GLU A 456 23.20 -6.70 14.72
C GLU A 456 23.40 -5.48 13.82
N PRO A 457 24.05 -5.65 12.66
CA PRO A 457 24.16 -4.57 11.69
C PRO A 457 22.78 -4.05 11.29
N PHE A 458 22.65 -2.72 11.20
CA PHE A 458 21.49 -2.09 10.60
C PHE A 458 21.34 -2.54 9.14
N THR A 459 20.13 -2.93 8.76
CA THR A 459 19.78 -3.37 7.40
C THR A 459 18.87 -2.33 6.75
N ASP A 460 19.31 -1.79 5.61
CA ASP A 460 18.46 -0.96 4.75
C ASP A 460 17.67 -1.88 3.82
N ASN A 461 16.35 -1.89 3.93
CA ASN A 461 15.45 -2.69 3.08
C ASN A 461 14.93 -1.88 1.88
N GLU A 462 15.50 -0.70 1.62
CA GLU A 462 15.10 0.25 0.57
C GLU A 462 13.69 0.85 0.73
N GLY A 463 12.92 0.43 1.74
CA GLY A 463 11.57 0.89 2.01
C GLY A 463 11.49 2.23 2.77
N ALA A 464 10.27 2.59 3.16
CA ALA A 464 9.99 3.72 4.02
C ALA A 464 10.14 3.39 5.52
N VAL A 465 10.02 2.12 5.90
CA VAL A 465 10.26 1.62 7.27
C VAL A 465 11.41 0.64 7.25
N GLN A 466 12.41 0.85 8.10
CA GLN A 466 13.63 0.04 8.14
C GLN A 466 13.54 -1.03 9.22
N THR A 467 14.26 -2.13 9.02
CA THR A 467 14.43 -3.13 10.08
C THR A 467 15.42 -2.60 11.11
N ALA A 468 14.97 -2.46 12.35
CA ALA A 468 15.83 -2.03 13.44
C ALA A 468 17.00 -3.01 13.61
N PRO A 469 18.21 -2.54 13.99
CA PRO A 469 19.26 -3.45 14.43
C PRO A 469 18.75 -4.22 15.65
N ARG A 470 18.68 -5.55 15.55
CA ARG A 470 18.19 -6.40 16.64
C ARG A 470 19.28 -6.52 17.71
N ALA A 471 18.90 -6.36 18.97
CA ALA A 471 19.79 -6.67 20.08
C ALA A 471 19.79 -8.18 20.31
N ARG A 472 20.98 -8.78 20.43
CA ARG A 472 21.10 -10.20 20.78
C ARG A 472 20.84 -10.45 22.27
N HIS A 473 20.80 -9.40 23.08
CA HIS A 473 20.34 -9.47 24.45
C HIS A 473 18.83 -9.21 24.53
N PRO A 474 17.99 -10.22 24.87
CA PRO A 474 16.52 -10.11 24.82
C PRO A 474 15.95 -9.09 25.81
N GLU A 475 16.71 -8.71 26.84
CA GLU A 475 16.34 -7.68 27.79
C GLU A 475 16.44 -6.25 27.20
N VAL A 476 17.08 -6.09 26.03
CA VAL A 476 17.44 -4.79 25.44
C VAL A 476 16.74 -4.56 24.13
N THR A 477 15.45 -4.28 24.21
CA THR A 477 14.71 -3.86 23.01
C THR A 477 14.69 -2.34 22.87
N GLY A 478 15.14 -1.57 23.89
CA GLY A 478 14.96 -0.11 23.87
C GLY A 478 13.51 0.26 23.52
N GLY A 479 12.54 -0.53 24.01
CA GLY A 479 11.12 -0.39 23.71
C GLY A 479 10.69 -0.53 22.26
N SER A 480 11.57 -0.90 21.33
CA SER A 480 11.22 -1.17 19.93
C SER A 480 10.26 -2.37 19.88
N VAL A 481 8.96 -2.09 19.83
CA VAL A 481 7.96 -3.06 19.37
C VAL A 481 8.05 -3.02 17.86
N LEU A 482 8.49 -4.11 17.23
CA LEU A 482 8.66 -4.26 15.77
C LEU A 482 7.32 -4.32 15.01
N SER A 483 6.27 -3.68 15.50
CA SER A 483 4.96 -3.68 14.84
C SER A 483 4.09 -2.55 15.36
N VAL A 484 3.94 -1.49 14.57
CA VAL A 484 2.78 -0.60 14.67
C VAL A 484 2.27 -0.42 13.24
N SER A 485 1.18 -1.10 12.89
CA SER A 485 0.39 -0.72 11.72
C SER A 485 -0.13 0.71 11.94
N ARG A 486 0.00 1.58 10.93
CA ARG A 486 -0.43 2.98 11.03
C ARG A 486 -1.37 3.34 9.88
N SER A 487 -2.50 3.94 10.24
CA SER A 487 -3.45 4.62 9.35
C SER A 487 -2.80 5.79 8.58
N THR A 488 -3.13 5.86 7.28
CA THR A 488 -2.72 6.83 6.24
C THR A 488 -3.95 7.66 5.81
N PHE A 489 -3.85 8.50 4.77
CA PHE A 489 -5.11 8.93 4.12
C PHE A 489 -5.58 7.80 3.19
N PRO A 490 -6.88 7.73 2.92
CA PRO A 490 -7.42 6.74 2.02
C PRO A 490 -6.81 6.83 0.64
N ASN A 491 -6.48 5.67 0.09
CA ASN A 491 -6.22 5.56 -1.33
C ASN A 491 -7.44 6.07 -2.11
N ALA A 492 -7.19 6.81 -3.18
CA ALA A 492 -8.30 7.32 -3.97
C ALA A 492 -9.00 6.17 -4.68
N PRO A 493 -10.35 6.13 -4.68
CA PRO A 493 -11.08 5.15 -5.48
C PRO A 493 -10.66 5.26 -6.94
N SER A 494 -10.95 4.22 -7.73
CA SER A 494 -10.74 4.22 -9.18
C SER A 494 -12.02 3.85 -9.94
N ASP A 495 -11.96 3.87 -11.27
CA ASP A 495 -13.03 3.38 -12.17
C ASP A 495 -14.46 3.92 -11.90
N LEU A 496 -14.59 5.19 -11.49
CA LEU A 496 -15.91 5.81 -11.33
C LEU A 496 -16.66 5.84 -12.67
N MET A 497 -17.70 5.02 -12.79
CA MET A 497 -18.67 5.05 -13.86
C MET A 497 -19.96 5.68 -13.40
N VAL A 498 -20.64 6.43 -14.29
CA VAL A 498 -21.96 6.99 -14.00
C VAL A 498 -22.90 6.73 -15.16
N THR A 499 -23.99 6.02 -14.89
CA THR A 499 -24.94 5.54 -15.90
C THR A 499 -26.32 6.15 -15.65
N ALA A 500 -26.97 6.65 -16.70
CA ALA A 500 -28.36 7.08 -16.60
C ALA A 500 -29.24 5.85 -16.66
N ILE A 501 -30.02 5.63 -15.60
CA ILE A 501 -30.92 4.47 -15.49
C ILE A 501 -32.39 4.87 -15.71
N SER A 502 -32.68 6.18 -15.70
CA SER A 502 -33.95 6.73 -16.14
C SER A 502 -33.84 8.22 -16.47
N ALA A 503 -34.97 8.81 -16.86
CA ALA A 503 -35.09 10.25 -17.04
C ALA A 503 -34.89 11.07 -15.75
N THR A 504 -34.87 10.45 -14.56
CA THR A 504 -34.73 11.19 -13.29
C THR A 504 -33.75 10.53 -12.31
N GLN A 505 -32.97 9.55 -12.75
CA GLN A 505 -32.05 8.80 -11.88
C GLN A 505 -30.77 8.41 -12.62
N THR A 506 -29.66 8.41 -11.89
CA THR A 506 -28.36 7.92 -12.34
C THR A 506 -27.77 7.00 -11.28
N GLU A 507 -26.90 6.10 -11.70
CA GLU A 507 -26.18 5.18 -10.85
C GLU A 507 -24.68 5.41 -11.02
N LEU A 508 -23.99 5.60 -9.90
CA LEU A 508 -22.55 5.72 -9.82
C LEU A 508 -22.01 4.38 -9.31
N THR A 509 -20.92 3.88 -9.91
CA THR A 509 -20.14 2.73 -9.42
C THR A 509 -18.66 3.09 -9.47
N TRP A 510 -17.84 2.59 -8.54
CA TRP A 510 -16.39 2.84 -8.50
C TRP A 510 -15.67 1.69 -7.80
N THR A 511 -14.38 1.56 -8.05
CA THR A 511 -13.47 0.64 -7.35
C THR A 511 -12.98 1.32 -6.08
N ASP A 512 -13.15 0.67 -4.92
CA ASP A 512 -12.47 1.06 -3.70
C ASP A 512 -11.01 0.61 -3.76
N ASN A 513 -10.09 1.51 -3.44
CA ASN A 513 -8.67 1.21 -3.38
C ASN A 513 -8.10 1.37 -1.96
N SER A 514 -8.94 1.77 -1.01
CA SER A 514 -8.59 2.12 0.35
C SER A 514 -9.05 1.04 1.30
N ASP A 515 -8.27 0.84 2.36
CA ASP A 515 -8.50 -0.06 3.49
C ASP A 515 -8.57 0.70 4.82
N ASP A 516 -8.39 2.03 4.78
CA ASP A 516 -8.38 2.91 5.94
C ASP A 516 -9.40 4.07 5.84
N GLU A 517 -10.37 3.98 4.94
CA GLU A 517 -11.47 4.93 4.80
C GLU A 517 -12.63 4.66 5.75
N THR A 518 -13.26 5.74 6.17
CA THR A 518 -14.51 5.76 6.92
C THR A 518 -15.74 5.93 6.00
N GLY A 519 -15.51 6.18 4.71
CA GLY A 519 -16.55 6.24 3.67
C GLY A 519 -16.17 7.01 2.42
N PHE A 520 -17.17 7.28 1.57
CA PHE A 520 -16.97 8.05 0.33
C PHE A 520 -17.81 9.31 0.29
N LYS A 521 -17.18 10.43 -0.05
CA LYS A 521 -17.88 11.69 -0.30
C LYS A 521 -18.20 11.84 -1.78
N ILE A 522 -19.49 11.87 -2.09
CA ILE A 522 -20.03 12.00 -3.44
C ILE A 522 -20.56 13.41 -3.63
N GLU A 523 -20.04 14.10 -4.63
CA GLU A 523 -20.43 15.47 -4.94
C GLU A 523 -20.92 15.54 -6.37
N ARG A 524 -22.02 16.26 -6.57
CA ARG A 524 -22.67 16.44 -7.86
C ARG A 524 -22.61 17.89 -8.30
N SER A 525 -22.44 18.10 -9.60
CA SER A 525 -22.55 19.39 -10.26
C SER A 525 -23.40 19.30 -11.53
N ARG A 526 -24.00 20.43 -11.93
CA ARG A 526 -24.64 20.58 -13.26
C ARG A 526 -23.76 21.33 -14.27
N ASP A 527 -22.65 21.90 -13.80
CA ASP A 527 -21.78 22.80 -14.56
C ASP A 527 -20.28 22.52 -14.33
N GLN A 528 -19.94 21.44 -13.60
CA GLN A 528 -18.59 21.11 -13.06
C GLN A 528 -17.90 22.20 -12.21
N GLN A 529 -18.56 23.34 -11.97
CA GLN A 529 -18.00 24.46 -11.21
C GLN A 529 -18.59 24.50 -9.80
N ASN A 530 -19.92 24.32 -9.70
CA ASN A 530 -20.65 24.33 -8.43
C ASN A 530 -20.95 22.90 -8.00
N TRP A 531 -20.15 22.38 -7.06
CA TRP A 531 -20.30 21.04 -6.50
C TRP A 531 -21.12 21.06 -5.22
N THR A 532 -22.08 20.16 -5.12
CA THR A 532 -22.87 19.94 -3.90
C THR A 532 -22.67 18.51 -3.45
N VAL A 533 -22.32 18.29 -2.18
CA VAL A 533 -22.31 16.94 -1.59
C VAL A 533 -23.73 16.40 -1.67
N VAL A 534 -23.91 15.30 -2.40
CA VAL A 534 -25.21 14.63 -2.54
C VAL A 534 -25.33 13.45 -1.58
N ALA A 535 -24.21 12.83 -1.23
CA ALA A 535 -24.15 11.82 -0.19
C ALA A 535 -22.73 11.69 0.37
N THR A 536 -22.66 11.17 1.60
CA THR A 536 -21.48 10.51 2.14
C THR A 536 -21.90 9.09 2.45
N THR A 537 -21.23 8.10 1.86
CA THR A 537 -21.50 6.67 2.11
C THR A 537 -20.73 6.18 3.33
N ALA A 538 -21.00 4.95 3.74
CA ALA A 538 -20.10 4.22 4.65
C ALA A 538 -18.80 3.81 3.91
N ALA A 539 -17.81 3.33 4.68
CA ALA A 539 -16.62 2.63 4.18
C ALA A 539 -16.99 1.48 3.24
N ASP A 540 -16.07 1.10 2.37
CA ASP A 540 -16.20 0.01 1.37
C ASP A 540 -17.35 0.17 0.36
N ALA A 541 -18.07 1.30 0.37
CA ALA A 541 -19.14 1.52 -0.58
C ALA A 541 -18.52 1.69 -1.97
N THR A 542 -19.01 0.94 -2.96
CA THR A 542 -18.57 1.01 -4.36
C THR A 542 -19.66 1.50 -5.31
N ARG A 543 -20.85 1.84 -4.79
CA ARG A 543 -21.99 2.32 -5.59
C ARG A 543 -22.88 3.33 -4.88
N TYR A 544 -23.53 4.19 -5.67
CA TYR A 544 -24.52 5.15 -5.19
C TYR A 544 -25.53 5.52 -6.27
N ARG A 545 -26.82 5.54 -5.90
CA ARG A 545 -27.89 5.97 -6.81
C ARG A 545 -28.34 7.38 -6.48
N ASP A 546 -28.25 8.26 -7.46
CA ASP A 546 -28.71 9.64 -7.34
C ASP A 546 -30.07 9.82 -8.00
N THR A 547 -31.03 10.38 -7.26
CA THR A 547 -32.43 10.50 -7.66
C THR A 547 -32.87 11.95 -7.78
N ASP A 548 -34.14 12.16 -8.16
CA ASP A 548 -34.74 13.50 -8.32
C ASP A 548 -34.03 14.39 -9.34
N LEU A 549 -33.45 13.76 -10.37
CA LEU A 549 -32.76 14.43 -11.45
C LEU A 549 -33.73 14.99 -12.49
N THR A 550 -33.31 16.03 -13.20
CA THR A 550 -34.08 16.57 -14.33
C THR A 550 -33.80 15.73 -15.58
N SER A 551 -34.83 15.41 -16.36
CA SER A 551 -34.70 14.63 -17.60
C SER A 551 -33.90 15.33 -18.67
N ASN A 552 -33.20 14.56 -19.52
CA ASN A 552 -32.38 15.07 -20.61
C ASN A 552 -31.41 16.18 -20.14
N THR A 553 -30.78 15.98 -18.98
CA THR A 553 -29.91 16.96 -18.32
C THR A 553 -28.58 16.32 -17.95
N PRO A 554 -27.43 16.95 -18.28
CA PRO A 554 -26.12 16.45 -17.88
C PRO A 554 -25.87 16.70 -16.39
N TYR A 555 -25.26 15.71 -15.75
CA TYR A 555 -24.79 15.73 -14.38
C TYR A 555 -23.36 15.23 -14.32
N TYR A 556 -22.60 15.82 -13.42
CA TYR A 556 -21.20 15.53 -13.18
C TYR A 556 -21.04 15.10 -11.74
N TYR A 557 -20.25 14.06 -11.51
CA TYR A 557 -19.98 13.53 -10.18
C TYR A 557 -18.48 13.52 -9.93
N ARG A 558 -18.11 13.81 -8.68
CA ARG A 558 -16.77 13.55 -8.15
C ARG A 558 -16.90 12.76 -6.85
N LEU A 559 -15.96 11.86 -6.64
CA LEU A 559 -15.94 10.90 -5.55
C LEU A 559 -14.57 10.91 -4.87
N ARG A 560 -14.56 10.87 -3.54
CA ARG A 560 -13.35 10.73 -2.70
C ARG A 560 -13.60 9.69 -1.63
N ALA A 561 -12.61 8.86 -1.30
CA ALA A 561 -12.58 8.15 -0.03
C ALA A 561 -12.27 9.17 1.09
N ILE A 562 -12.76 8.96 2.31
CA ILE A 562 -12.62 9.88 3.45
C ILE A 562 -12.30 9.12 4.73
N ASN A 563 -11.36 9.59 5.56
CA ASN A 563 -11.16 9.08 6.92
C ASN A 563 -10.93 10.21 7.93
N ASP A 564 -10.62 9.83 9.17
CA ASP A 564 -10.33 10.75 10.27
C ASP A 564 -9.07 11.62 10.01
N ILE A 565 -8.21 11.20 9.07
CA ILE A 565 -7.05 11.96 8.60
C ILE A 565 -7.46 12.94 7.49
N GLY A 566 -8.30 12.53 6.54
CA GLY A 566 -8.94 13.40 5.55
C GLY A 566 -9.41 12.68 4.28
N ASP A 567 -9.66 13.45 3.21
CA ASP A 567 -10.11 12.86 1.94
C ASP A 567 -8.94 12.41 1.06
N SER A 568 -9.17 11.37 0.26
CA SER A 568 -8.34 11.00 -0.89
C SER A 568 -8.38 12.04 -2.02
N SER A 569 -7.56 11.82 -3.05
CA SER A 569 -7.76 12.49 -4.36
C SER A 569 -9.11 12.10 -4.96
N ALA A 570 -9.70 12.98 -5.79
CA ALA A 570 -11.02 12.73 -6.38
C ALA A 570 -10.93 12.10 -7.76
N ILE A 571 -11.82 11.15 -8.02
CA ILE A 571 -12.17 10.69 -9.37
C ILE A 571 -13.49 11.31 -9.80
N SER A 572 -13.68 11.52 -11.10
CA SER A 572 -14.84 12.21 -11.65
C SER A 572 -15.38 11.51 -12.88
N ALA A 573 -16.70 11.59 -13.06
CA ALA A 573 -17.39 11.07 -14.25
C ALA A 573 -18.68 11.85 -14.53
N GLN A 574 -19.23 11.66 -15.72
CA GLN A 574 -20.38 12.43 -16.21
C GLN A 574 -21.45 11.53 -16.81
N VAL A 575 -22.69 12.02 -16.81
CA VAL A 575 -23.83 11.30 -17.35
C VAL A 575 -24.90 12.29 -17.81
N THR A 576 -25.69 11.95 -18.84
CA THR A 576 -26.92 12.69 -19.18
C THR A 576 -28.12 11.80 -18.93
N THR A 577 -29.06 12.26 -18.11
CA THR A 577 -30.31 11.53 -17.83
C THR A 577 -31.16 11.36 -19.10
N ASP A 578 -31.96 10.29 -19.16
CA ASP A 578 -32.75 10.01 -20.36
C ASP A 578 -33.82 11.05 -20.67
N SER A 579 -34.28 11.05 -21.93
CA SER A 579 -35.41 11.88 -22.38
C SER A 579 -36.76 11.20 -22.12
N ILE A 580 -37.76 11.98 -21.73
CA ILE A 580 -39.15 11.52 -21.56
C ILE A 580 -39.81 11.24 -22.93
N THR A 581 -39.68 10.01 -23.44
CA THR A 581 -40.49 9.48 -24.56
C THR A 581 -41.45 8.39 -24.07
N PRO A 582 -42.64 8.20 -24.68
CA PRO A 582 -43.68 7.34 -24.12
C PRO A 582 -43.32 5.85 -24.25
N PRO A 583 -43.56 5.02 -23.22
CA PRO A 583 -42.94 3.70 -23.14
C PRO A 583 -43.59 2.64 -24.05
N VAL A 584 -42.76 2.07 -24.92
CA VAL A 584 -42.74 0.70 -25.44
C VAL A 584 -42.17 -0.21 -24.31
N PRO A 585 -42.48 -1.52 -24.22
CA PRO A 585 -42.36 -2.26 -22.96
C PRO A 585 -40.94 -2.25 -22.40
N SER A 586 -40.91 -2.16 -21.08
CA SER A 586 -39.77 -1.82 -20.23
C SER A 586 -38.47 -2.57 -20.57
N PRO A 587 -37.32 -1.89 -20.62
CA PRO A 587 -36.06 -2.59 -20.40
C PRO A 587 -36.05 -3.13 -18.97
N SER A 588 -35.60 -4.37 -18.82
CA SER A 588 -35.45 -5.05 -17.54
C SER A 588 -34.62 -4.20 -16.59
N LEU A 589 -35.09 -4.05 -15.36
CA LEU A 589 -34.27 -3.54 -14.26
C LEU A 589 -33.01 -4.41 -14.21
N ILE A 590 -31.82 -3.81 -14.08
CA ILE A 590 -30.69 -4.55 -13.53
C ILE A 590 -31.16 -5.03 -12.16
N GLN A 591 -31.38 -6.34 -12.05
CA GLN A 591 -31.81 -7.00 -10.83
C GLN A 591 -30.60 -7.00 -9.89
N GLU A 592 -30.77 -6.56 -8.65
CA GLU A 592 -29.76 -6.78 -7.61
C GLU A 592 -29.42 -8.28 -7.62
N PRO A 593 -28.13 -8.67 -7.56
CA PRO A 593 -27.78 -10.06 -7.58
C PRO A 593 -28.44 -10.77 -6.40
N ALA A 594 -29.04 -11.92 -6.67
CA ALA A 594 -29.78 -12.69 -5.69
C ALA A 594 -29.39 -14.17 -5.82
N LEU A 595 -29.36 -14.89 -4.71
CA LEU A 595 -29.13 -16.33 -4.70
C LEU A 595 -30.48 -17.03 -4.53
N SER A 596 -30.89 -17.78 -5.55
CA SER A 596 -32.10 -18.61 -5.49
C SER A 596 -31.75 -20.09 -5.62
N ARG A 597 -32.67 -20.96 -5.23
CA ARG A 597 -32.52 -22.42 -5.35
C ARG A 597 -33.73 -23.09 -5.99
N THR A 598 -33.49 -24.22 -6.63
CA THR A 598 -34.53 -25.13 -7.11
C THR A 598 -34.97 -26.10 -6.00
N SER A 599 -35.96 -26.95 -6.29
CA SER A 599 -36.36 -28.03 -5.40
C SER A 599 -35.41 -29.23 -5.38
N GLU A 600 -34.41 -29.26 -6.27
CA GLU A 600 -33.37 -30.30 -6.36
C GLU A 600 -32.02 -29.74 -5.87
N ASP A 601 -32.04 -28.64 -5.10
CA ASP A 601 -30.87 -27.98 -4.52
C ASP A 601 -29.78 -27.57 -5.54
N VAL A 602 -30.23 -27.21 -6.75
CA VAL A 602 -29.43 -26.41 -7.70
C VAL A 602 -29.60 -24.94 -7.34
N PHE A 603 -28.51 -24.23 -7.17
CA PHE A 603 -28.46 -22.81 -6.84
C PHE A 603 -28.22 -21.98 -8.10
N LEU A 604 -28.90 -20.84 -8.21
CA LEU A 604 -28.76 -19.85 -9.28
C LEU A 604 -28.31 -18.52 -8.69
N VAL A 605 -27.24 -17.97 -9.25
CA VAL A 605 -26.82 -16.59 -9.02
C VAL A 605 -27.58 -15.72 -10.02
N GLU A 606 -28.67 -15.09 -9.59
CA GLU A 606 -29.46 -14.19 -10.42
C GLU A 606 -28.74 -12.86 -10.66
N GLY A 607 -28.94 -12.25 -11.84
CA GLY A 607 -28.38 -10.94 -12.19
C GLY A 607 -27.50 -10.96 -13.44
N ASP A 608 -27.33 -9.80 -14.09
CA ASP A 608 -26.52 -9.60 -15.31
C ASP A 608 -25.13 -8.98 -14.99
N SER A 609 -24.64 -9.08 -13.74
CA SER A 609 -23.38 -8.44 -13.29
C SER A 609 -22.14 -9.30 -13.56
N ASP A 610 -21.03 -8.66 -13.87
CA ASP A 610 -19.70 -9.27 -13.81
C ASP A 610 -19.29 -9.47 -12.33
N GLU A 611 -18.90 -10.71 -12.00
CA GLU A 611 -18.36 -11.24 -10.73
C GLU A 611 -19.07 -10.83 -9.40
N VAL A 612 -19.95 -11.71 -8.89
CA VAL A 612 -20.55 -11.70 -7.55
C VAL A 612 -19.75 -12.60 -6.61
N GLN A 613 -19.57 -12.23 -5.34
CA GLN A 613 -18.84 -13.07 -4.38
C GLN A 613 -19.78 -13.99 -3.60
N LEU A 614 -19.44 -15.28 -3.52
CA LEU A 614 -20.07 -16.24 -2.60
C LEU A 614 -19.23 -16.34 -1.33
N GLN A 615 -19.91 -16.38 -0.19
CA GLN A 615 -19.29 -16.66 1.11
C GLN A 615 -19.89 -17.94 1.69
N PHE A 616 -19.00 -18.82 2.15
CA PHE A 616 -19.33 -20.06 2.84
C PHE A 616 -18.76 -20.02 4.25
N ASP A 617 -19.61 -20.21 5.27
CA ASP A 617 -19.20 -20.22 6.67
C ASP A 617 -19.55 -21.56 7.31
N LEU A 618 -18.57 -22.29 7.82
CA LEU A 618 -18.80 -23.49 8.61
C LEU A 618 -19.38 -23.12 9.98
N THR A 619 -20.47 -23.76 10.37
CA THR A 619 -21.23 -23.39 11.57
C THR A 619 -21.32 -24.50 12.61
N ALA A 620 -21.23 -25.77 12.20
CA ALA A 620 -21.14 -26.92 13.09
C ALA A 620 -20.59 -28.14 12.34
N THR A 621 -19.96 -29.04 13.08
CA THR A 621 -19.53 -30.36 12.63
C THR A 621 -19.73 -31.38 13.75
N ASP A 622 -20.06 -32.61 13.39
CA ASP A 622 -20.26 -33.75 14.28
C ASP A 622 -19.94 -35.06 13.52
N THR A 623 -18.85 -35.07 12.76
CA THR A 623 -18.43 -36.24 11.96
C THR A 623 -17.28 -37.00 12.60
N ASP A 624 -17.27 -38.32 12.40
CA ASP A 624 -16.19 -39.24 12.79
C ASP A 624 -15.14 -39.43 11.67
N SER A 625 -15.34 -38.82 10.49
CA SER A 625 -14.46 -38.91 9.32
C SER A 625 -14.08 -37.54 8.77
N VAL A 626 -13.01 -37.45 7.99
CA VAL A 626 -12.70 -36.24 7.22
C VAL A 626 -13.63 -36.17 6.03
N ASN A 627 -14.35 -35.06 5.89
CA ASN A 627 -15.27 -34.85 4.77
C ASN A 627 -14.88 -33.58 3.99
N GLU A 628 -14.91 -33.62 2.66
CA GLU A 628 -14.58 -32.49 1.79
C GLU A 628 -15.80 -32.04 1.00
N ILE A 629 -16.17 -30.76 1.13
CA ILE A 629 -17.33 -30.18 0.46
C ILE A 629 -16.88 -29.27 -0.69
N GLY A 630 -17.57 -29.36 -1.82
CA GLY A 630 -17.35 -28.47 -2.95
C GLY A 630 -18.62 -28.14 -3.73
N ILE A 631 -18.45 -27.24 -4.72
CA ILE A 631 -19.46 -26.94 -5.73
C ILE A 631 -19.08 -27.50 -7.10
N PHE A 632 -20.07 -27.75 -7.95
CA PHE A 632 -19.87 -28.04 -9.37
C PHE A 632 -20.87 -27.24 -10.22
N TRP A 633 -20.40 -26.78 -11.38
CA TRP A 633 -21.23 -26.00 -12.30
C TRP A 633 -22.22 -26.90 -13.06
N VAL A 634 -23.39 -26.39 -13.39
CA VAL A 634 -24.41 -27.08 -14.22
C VAL A 634 -24.88 -26.22 -15.39
N ASP A 635 -25.37 -26.86 -16.44
CA ASP A 635 -25.86 -26.20 -17.65
C ASP A 635 -27.24 -25.56 -17.46
N ASP A 636 -28.04 -26.14 -16.57
CA ASP A 636 -29.41 -25.72 -16.30
C ASP A 636 -29.93 -26.17 -14.92
N GLN A 637 -31.10 -25.63 -14.55
CA GLN A 637 -31.82 -25.89 -13.29
C GLN A 637 -32.22 -27.35 -13.06
N SER A 638 -32.07 -28.22 -14.06
CA SER A 638 -32.26 -29.67 -13.91
C SER A 638 -30.99 -30.40 -13.46
N GLY A 639 -29.87 -29.67 -13.35
CA GLY A 639 -28.58 -30.21 -12.94
C GLY A 639 -27.81 -30.91 -14.06
N SER A 640 -28.18 -30.70 -15.33
CA SER A 640 -27.47 -31.35 -16.45
C SER A 640 -26.06 -30.78 -16.61
N ILE A 641 -25.11 -31.62 -17.02
CA ILE A 641 -23.70 -31.21 -17.23
C ILE A 641 -23.22 -31.70 -18.60
N ASN A 642 -22.82 -30.78 -19.48
CA ASN A 642 -22.43 -31.09 -20.85
C ASN A 642 -23.47 -32.00 -21.56
N GLY A 643 -24.75 -31.80 -21.25
CA GLY A 643 -25.88 -32.62 -21.73
C GLY A 643 -26.04 -34.03 -21.12
N ILE A 644 -25.31 -34.35 -20.05
CA ILE A 644 -25.46 -35.58 -19.24
C ILE A 644 -26.43 -35.26 -18.10
N ALA A 645 -27.52 -36.03 -17.97
CA ALA A 645 -28.48 -35.82 -16.89
C ALA A 645 -27.97 -36.42 -15.56
N PRO A 646 -28.41 -35.88 -14.40
CA PRO A 646 -28.11 -36.48 -13.10
C PRO A 646 -28.38 -37.99 -13.06
N GLY A 647 -27.41 -38.75 -12.55
CA GLY A 647 -27.48 -40.21 -12.40
C GLY A 647 -27.15 -41.01 -13.67
N GLU A 648 -26.87 -40.35 -14.81
CA GLU A 648 -26.37 -41.02 -16.00
C GLU A 648 -24.87 -41.37 -15.90
N VAL A 649 -24.44 -42.38 -16.67
CA VAL A 649 -23.04 -42.81 -16.70
C VAL A 649 -22.13 -41.66 -17.16
N GLY A 650 -21.11 -41.36 -16.36
CA GLY A 650 -20.16 -40.27 -16.61
C GLY A 650 -20.51 -38.96 -15.90
N TYR A 651 -21.65 -38.87 -15.20
CA TYR A 651 -22.05 -37.66 -14.48
C TYR A 651 -21.04 -37.25 -13.38
N LEU A 652 -20.57 -38.21 -12.57
CA LEU A 652 -19.57 -37.96 -11.53
C LEU A 652 -18.29 -37.33 -12.09
N GLU A 653 -17.71 -37.94 -13.14
CA GLU A 653 -16.51 -37.42 -13.80
C GLU A 653 -16.77 -36.03 -14.40
N ALA A 654 -17.95 -35.82 -15.00
CA ALA A 654 -18.32 -34.54 -15.57
C ALA A 654 -18.47 -33.44 -14.50
N ALA A 655 -19.07 -33.75 -13.35
CA ALA A 655 -19.21 -32.83 -12.23
C ALA A 655 -17.86 -32.43 -11.64
N LEU A 656 -16.99 -33.41 -11.36
CA LEU A 656 -15.68 -33.14 -10.76
C LEU A 656 -14.70 -32.43 -11.70
N ASN A 657 -14.89 -32.51 -13.02
CA ASN A 657 -14.07 -31.77 -13.99
C ASN A 657 -14.39 -30.27 -14.05
N GLN A 658 -15.52 -29.85 -13.49
CA GLN A 658 -15.92 -28.44 -13.39
C GLN A 658 -16.36 -28.10 -11.96
N SER A 659 -15.62 -28.65 -10.99
CA SER A 659 -15.82 -28.43 -9.57
C SER A 659 -14.75 -27.55 -8.95
N GLN A 660 -15.12 -26.94 -7.82
CA GLN A 660 -14.23 -26.22 -6.92
C GLN A 660 -14.51 -26.68 -5.49
N VAL A 661 -13.46 -27.02 -4.75
CA VAL A 661 -13.55 -27.34 -3.32
C VAL A 661 -13.78 -26.07 -2.52
N ILE A 662 -14.66 -26.15 -1.51
CA ILE A 662 -14.90 -25.06 -0.57
C ILE A 662 -13.98 -25.22 0.64
N PHE A 663 -14.10 -26.33 1.38
CA PHE A 663 -13.22 -26.71 2.48
C PHE A 663 -13.38 -28.19 2.87
N SER A 664 -12.42 -28.71 3.62
CA SER A 664 -12.52 -29.97 4.37
C SER A 664 -12.89 -29.72 5.83
N VAL A 665 -13.60 -30.66 6.44
CA VAL A 665 -13.90 -30.68 7.88
C VAL A 665 -13.21 -31.85 8.56
N LEU A 666 -12.70 -31.59 9.76
CA LEU A 666 -11.94 -32.55 10.55
C LEU A 666 -12.84 -33.35 11.51
N PRO A 667 -12.48 -34.60 11.87
CA PRO A 667 -13.26 -35.44 12.77
C PRO A 667 -13.33 -34.85 14.18
N GLY A 668 -14.50 -34.87 14.82
CA GLY A 668 -14.65 -34.53 16.24
C GLY A 668 -14.44 -33.06 16.64
N ASN A 669 -14.29 -32.15 15.66
CA ASN A 669 -14.07 -30.70 15.87
C ASN A 669 -12.96 -30.38 16.89
N PRO A 670 -11.69 -30.73 16.58
CA PRO A 670 -10.59 -30.63 17.53
C PRO A 670 -10.28 -29.18 17.92
N PHE A 671 -10.64 -28.21 17.06
CA PHE A 671 -10.37 -26.79 17.24
C PHE A 671 -11.66 -25.96 17.18
N PRO A 672 -12.49 -25.95 18.24
CA PRO A 672 -13.81 -25.31 18.21
C PRO A 672 -13.77 -23.77 18.11
N ASP A 673 -12.61 -23.16 18.36
CA ASP A 673 -12.40 -21.72 18.22
C ASP A 673 -11.86 -21.34 16.82
N LEU A 674 -11.57 -22.32 15.95
CA LEU A 674 -11.13 -22.06 14.57
C LEU A 674 -12.34 -21.62 13.73
N SER A 675 -12.25 -20.41 13.16
CA SER A 675 -13.26 -19.91 12.25
C SER A 675 -12.94 -20.38 10.83
N VAL A 676 -13.86 -21.12 10.21
CA VAL A 676 -13.70 -21.61 8.83
C VAL A 676 -14.65 -20.85 7.91
N THR A 677 -14.06 -20.03 7.04
CA THR A 677 -14.75 -19.28 5.99
C THR A 677 -14.03 -19.47 4.65
N ARG A 678 -14.79 -19.56 3.57
CA ARG A 678 -14.28 -19.56 2.19
C ARG A 678 -15.03 -18.53 1.35
N GLN A 679 -14.31 -17.74 0.56
CA GLN A 679 -14.92 -16.78 -0.37
C GLN A 679 -14.34 -16.86 -1.79
N PHE A 680 -15.21 -16.87 -2.82
CA PHE A 680 -14.75 -16.76 -4.21
C PHE A 680 -15.82 -16.21 -5.15
N GLY A 681 -15.34 -15.66 -6.27
CA GLY A 681 -16.15 -14.99 -7.29
C GLY A 681 -16.86 -15.94 -8.25
N VAL A 682 -18.09 -15.58 -8.60
CA VAL A 682 -18.98 -16.31 -9.52
C VAL A 682 -19.74 -15.31 -10.39
N ASN A 683 -19.98 -15.62 -11.66
CA ASN A 683 -20.69 -14.71 -12.57
C ASN A 683 -22.20 -14.79 -12.40
N GLY A 684 -22.87 -13.65 -12.63
CA GLY A 684 -24.33 -13.61 -12.74
C GLY A 684 -24.84 -14.54 -13.85
N GLY A 685 -25.89 -15.28 -13.56
CA GLY A 685 -26.48 -16.29 -14.43
C GLY A 685 -25.86 -17.69 -14.34
N GLN A 686 -24.84 -17.90 -13.49
CA GLN A 686 -24.29 -19.24 -13.26
C GLN A 686 -25.17 -20.06 -12.30
N GLU A 687 -25.22 -21.37 -12.57
CA GLU A 687 -25.93 -22.35 -11.78
C GLU A 687 -24.97 -23.43 -11.27
N PHE A 688 -25.13 -23.84 -10.02
CA PHE A 688 -24.24 -24.80 -9.38
C PHE A 688 -24.99 -25.73 -8.41
N GLY A 689 -24.43 -26.92 -8.22
CA GLY A 689 -24.81 -27.88 -7.18
C GLY A 689 -23.66 -28.11 -6.20
N PHE A 690 -23.94 -28.84 -5.13
CA PHE A 690 -22.95 -29.22 -4.12
C PHE A 690 -22.66 -30.72 -4.14
N TYR A 691 -21.42 -31.09 -3.78
CA TYR A 691 -21.01 -32.47 -3.57
C TYR A 691 -20.18 -32.58 -2.30
N LEU A 692 -20.29 -33.73 -1.64
CA LEU A 692 -19.52 -34.11 -0.47
C LEU A 692 -18.70 -35.36 -0.80
N VAL A 693 -17.40 -35.31 -0.58
CA VAL A 693 -16.53 -36.48 -0.61
C VAL A 693 -16.34 -36.95 0.83
N THR A 694 -16.73 -38.20 1.08
CA THR A 694 -16.67 -38.81 2.41
C THR A 694 -15.36 -39.55 2.62
N ASN A 695 -14.74 -39.35 3.78
CA ASN A 695 -13.47 -39.96 4.20
C ASN A 695 -12.38 -39.95 3.10
N SER A 696 -12.33 -38.88 2.31
CA SER A 696 -11.43 -38.73 1.16
C SER A 696 -11.46 -37.31 0.61
N THR A 697 -10.93 -37.15 -0.60
CA THR A 697 -10.59 -35.88 -1.24
C THR A 697 -11.03 -35.91 -2.68
N THR A 698 -11.38 -34.75 -3.22
CA THR A 698 -11.74 -34.57 -4.63
C THR A 698 -10.62 -35.04 -5.54
N ASP A 699 -9.37 -34.76 -5.19
CA ASP A 699 -8.21 -35.16 -5.98
C ASP A 699 -7.95 -36.67 -5.93
N THR A 700 -8.19 -37.31 -4.79
CA THR A 700 -8.14 -38.77 -4.65
C THR A 700 -9.21 -39.44 -5.52
N VAL A 701 -10.43 -38.91 -5.49
CA VAL A 701 -11.55 -39.40 -6.31
C VAL A 701 -11.27 -39.22 -7.80
N ARG A 702 -10.75 -38.05 -8.21
CA ARG A 702 -10.31 -37.79 -9.61
C ARG A 702 -9.22 -38.77 -10.03
N ALA A 703 -8.24 -39.05 -9.17
CA ALA A 703 -7.18 -40.00 -9.45
C ALA A 703 -7.71 -41.43 -9.62
N GLU A 704 -8.67 -41.85 -8.78
CA GLU A 704 -9.34 -43.15 -8.92
C GLU A 704 -10.10 -43.24 -10.25
N LEU A 705 -10.87 -42.20 -10.62
CA LEU A 705 -11.58 -42.13 -11.90
C LEU A 705 -10.62 -42.22 -13.08
N ALA A 706 -9.52 -41.47 -13.04
CA ALA A 706 -8.48 -41.51 -14.07
C ALA A 706 -7.82 -42.89 -14.20
N ALA A 707 -7.76 -43.66 -13.10
CA ALA A 707 -7.30 -45.05 -13.10
C ALA A 707 -8.37 -46.06 -13.56
N GLY A 708 -9.59 -45.60 -13.87
CA GLY A 708 -10.73 -46.43 -14.29
C GLY A 708 -11.49 -47.09 -13.13
N GLY A 709 -11.35 -46.56 -11.91
CA GLY A 709 -12.11 -46.97 -10.73
C GLY A 709 -13.56 -46.49 -10.73
N THR A 710 -14.26 -46.77 -9.64
CA THR A 710 -15.68 -46.41 -9.47
C THR A 710 -15.89 -45.94 -8.03
N PRO A 711 -15.52 -44.68 -7.73
CA PRO A 711 -15.65 -44.13 -6.39
C PRO A 711 -17.10 -44.21 -5.91
N ASP A 712 -17.31 -44.70 -4.70
CA ASP A 712 -18.62 -44.83 -4.05
C ASP A 712 -18.80 -43.90 -2.84
N ASN A 713 -17.82 -43.02 -2.61
CA ASN A 713 -17.73 -42.12 -1.47
C ASN A 713 -18.04 -40.65 -1.83
N VAL A 714 -18.78 -40.40 -2.92
CA VAL A 714 -19.22 -39.07 -3.33
C VAL A 714 -20.74 -38.98 -3.26
N LEU A 715 -21.22 -38.03 -2.47
CA LEU A 715 -22.63 -37.72 -2.28
C LEU A 715 -22.96 -36.38 -2.95
N PHE A 716 -23.99 -36.34 -3.78
CA PHE A 716 -24.47 -35.11 -4.40
C PHE A 716 -25.64 -34.51 -3.63
N GLY A 717 -25.69 -33.18 -3.52
CA GLY A 717 -26.89 -32.49 -3.01
C GLY A 717 -28.09 -32.69 -3.94
N LEU A 718 -27.83 -32.90 -5.23
CA LEU A 718 -28.86 -33.30 -6.20
C LEU A 718 -29.22 -34.78 -5.95
N THR A 719 -30.35 -35.02 -5.29
CA THR A 719 -30.85 -36.38 -4.99
C THR A 719 -30.89 -37.28 -6.24
N SER A 720 -31.27 -36.72 -7.38
CA SER A 720 -31.35 -37.43 -8.66
C SER A 720 -29.99 -37.90 -9.20
N ALA A 721 -28.88 -37.29 -8.77
CA ALA A 721 -27.52 -37.72 -9.11
C ALA A 721 -27.04 -38.93 -8.28
N ASN A 722 -27.66 -39.19 -7.13
CA ASN A 722 -27.31 -40.33 -6.27
C ASN A 722 -28.00 -41.61 -6.75
N GLY A 723 -27.24 -42.69 -6.93
CA GLY A 723 -27.72 -43.94 -7.55
C GLY A 723 -28.82 -44.66 -6.76
N ASP A 724 -28.87 -44.44 -5.45
CA ASP A 724 -29.90 -44.94 -4.53
C ASP A 724 -31.01 -43.91 -4.23
N GLN A 725 -30.91 -42.71 -4.82
CA GLN A 725 -31.78 -41.56 -4.58
C GLN A 725 -31.77 -41.10 -3.12
N PHE A 726 -30.64 -41.28 -2.44
CA PHE A 726 -30.41 -40.69 -1.14
C PHE A 726 -30.32 -39.16 -1.25
N ASP A 727 -30.90 -38.46 -0.27
CA ASP A 727 -30.88 -37.01 -0.13
C ASP A 727 -29.99 -36.67 1.06
N PRO A 728 -28.69 -36.35 0.83
CA PRO A 728 -27.69 -36.20 1.88
C PRO A 728 -27.70 -34.80 2.50
N VAL A 729 -28.57 -33.88 2.06
CA VAL A 729 -28.52 -32.48 2.51
C VAL A 729 -29.90 -31.94 2.89
N GLN A 730 -29.97 -31.26 4.02
CA GLN A 730 -31.12 -30.44 4.40
C GLN A 730 -30.80 -28.98 4.22
N VAL A 731 -31.47 -28.35 3.26
CA VAL A 731 -31.29 -26.93 2.96
C VAL A 731 -32.45 -26.10 3.52
N SER A 732 -32.14 -25.11 4.36
CA SER A 732 -33.10 -24.15 4.91
C SER A 732 -32.70 -22.70 4.58
N GLU A 733 -33.68 -21.87 4.21
CA GLU A 733 -33.46 -20.45 3.92
C GLU A 733 -33.55 -19.64 5.22
N LEU A 734 -32.54 -18.82 5.51
CA LEU A 734 -32.43 -17.99 6.70
C LEU A 734 -32.99 -16.56 6.49
N GLY A 735 -33.25 -16.19 5.23
CA GLY A 735 -33.71 -14.86 4.80
C GLY A 735 -32.69 -14.16 3.91
N ASP A 736 -33.09 -13.12 3.16
CA ASP A 736 -32.21 -12.28 2.33
C ASP A 736 -31.24 -13.06 1.40
N ASN A 737 -31.69 -14.17 0.82
CA ASN A 737 -30.89 -15.05 -0.05
C ASN A 737 -29.70 -15.76 0.65
N HIS A 738 -29.80 -15.96 1.97
CA HIS A 738 -28.86 -16.72 2.81
C HIS A 738 -29.43 -18.11 3.12
N TYR A 739 -28.64 -19.16 2.88
CA TYR A 739 -29.07 -20.55 3.07
C TYR A 739 -28.15 -21.28 4.04
N ASN A 740 -28.74 -22.16 4.86
CA ASN A 740 -28.04 -23.13 5.69
C ASN A 740 -28.16 -24.51 5.06
N LEU A 741 -27.03 -25.20 4.90
CA LEU A 741 -26.92 -26.56 4.38
C LEU A 741 -26.40 -27.45 5.50
N ALA A 742 -27.18 -28.46 5.87
CA ALA A 742 -26.85 -29.43 6.89
C ALA A 742 -26.70 -30.80 6.21
N TRP A 743 -25.49 -31.36 6.19
CA TRP A 743 -25.14 -32.58 5.47
C TRP A 743 -25.09 -33.80 6.38
N GLU A 744 -25.42 -34.93 5.77
CA GLU A 744 -25.28 -36.29 6.29
C GLU A 744 -24.25 -37.05 5.44
N ASP A 745 -23.23 -37.63 6.08
CA ASP A 745 -22.20 -38.43 5.40
C ASP A 745 -22.58 -39.91 5.21
N GLY A 746 -23.72 -40.34 5.78
CA GLY A 746 -24.39 -41.60 5.48
C GLY A 746 -24.34 -42.64 6.61
N GLU A 747 -23.85 -42.26 7.79
CA GLU A 747 -23.63 -43.20 8.90
C GLU A 747 -24.75 -43.21 9.96
N ASP A 748 -25.42 -42.08 10.24
CA ASP A 748 -26.31 -41.98 11.42
C ASP A 748 -27.67 -41.28 11.22
N GLY A 749 -27.81 -40.50 10.13
CA GLY A 749 -29.06 -39.85 9.70
C GLY A 749 -29.42 -38.57 10.48
N ASP A 750 -28.48 -37.94 11.16
CA ASP A 750 -28.69 -36.78 12.02
C ASP A 750 -28.47 -35.42 11.35
N PHE A 751 -27.83 -35.39 10.17
CA PHE A 751 -27.50 -34.21 9.36
C PHE A 751 -26.68 -33.15 10.12
N LYS A 752 -25.75 -33.56 10.98
CA LYS A 752 -24.85 -32.66 11.72
C LYS A 752 -23.38 -32.85 11.40
N ASP A 753 -23.05 -33.81 10.54
CA ASP A 753 -21.68 -34.10 10.12
C ASP A 753 -20.97 -32.84 9.62
N LEU A 754 -21.66 -32.07 8.76
CA LEU A 754 -21.15 -30.82 8.21
C LEU A 754 -22.30 -29.83 8.01
N VAL A 755 -22.31 -28.73 8.77
CA VAL A 755 -23.32 -27.68 8.68
C VAL A 755 -22.66 -26.34 8.34
N PHE A 756 -23.03 -25.74 7.21
CA PHE A 756 -22.50 -24.46 6.77
C PHE A 756 -23.59 -23.56 6.19
N THR A 757 -23.26 -22.29 6.03
CA THR A 757 -24.13 -21.34 5.32
C THR A 757 -23.51 -20.85 4.03
N VAL A 758 -24.35 -20.53 3.04
CA VAL A 758 -23.97 -19.88 1.78
C VAL A 758 -24.79 -18.63 1.56
N GLN A 759 -24.12 -17.54 1.19
CA GLN A 759 -24.74 -16.25 0.86
C GLN A 759 -23.94 -15.51 -0.19
N LEU A 760 -24.58 -14.55 -0.86
CA LEU A 760 -23.84 -13.52 -1.58
C LEU A 760 -23.21 -12.56 -0.57
N THR A 761 -21.95 -12.24 -0.77
CA THR A 761 -21.23 -11.24 0.01
C THR A 761 -20.77 -10.09 -0.87
N GLN A 762 -20.48 -8.95 -0.24
CA GLN A 762 -19.80 -7.83 -0.88
C GLN A 762 -18.36 -7.71 -0.37
N THR A 763 -17.96 -8.55 0.60
CA THR A 763 -16.59 -8.68 1.08
C THR A 763 -15.72 -9.25 -0.03
N GLN A 764 -14.53 -8.66 -0.21
CA GLN A 764 -13.57 -9.15 -1.19
C GLN A 764 -12.88 -10.42 -0.67
N PRO A 765 -12.53 -11.38 -1.56
CA PRO A 765 -11.77 -12.56 -1.17
C PRO A 765 -10.45 -12.21 -0.49
N VAL A 766 -10.05 -13.04 0.48
CA VAL A 766 -8.76 -12.90 1.16
C VAL A 766 -7.63 -13.02 0.12
N VAL A 767 -6.59 -12.20 0.24
CA VAL A 767 -5.41 -12.25 -0.63
C VAL A 767 -4.85 -13.67 -0.70
N GLY A 768 -4.49 -14.15 -1.89
CA GLY A 768 -3.91 -15.48 -2.08
C GLY A 768 -4.91 -16.59 -2.43
N THR A 769 -6.22 -16.35 -2.28
CA THR A 769 -7.24 -17.43 -2.32
C THR A 769 -7.83 -17.71 -3.71
N GLN A 770 -7.48 -16.94 -4.73
CA GLN A 770 -8.10 -16.98 -6.07
C GLN A 770 -7.97 -18.34 -6.80
N LEU A 771 -6.96 -19.15 -6.45
CA LEU A 771 -6.75 -20.48 -7.01
C LEU A 771 -7.12 -21.62 -6.04
N GLN A 772 -7.51 -21.29 -4.81
CA GLN A 772 -7.81 -22.29 -3.80
C GLN A 772 -9.07 -23.09 -4.11
N GLY A 773 -8.99 -24.39 -3.88
CA GLY A 773 -10.04 -25.36 -4.17
C GLY A 773 -10.05 -25.85 -5.62
N GLY A 774 -9.06 -25.49 -6.42
CA GLY A 774 -8.75 -26.15 -7.69
C GLY A 774 -8.17 -27.56 -7.48
N GLN A 775 -7.73 -28.21 -8.57
CA GLN A 775 -7.01 -29.49 -8.49
C GLN A 775 -5.63 -29.27 -7.85
N GLU A 776 -5.31 -30.01 -6.77
CA GLU A 776 -4.11 -29.81 -5.93
C GLU A 776 -3.91 -28.33 -5.57
N GLY A 777 -5.03 -27.68 -5.24
CA GLY A 777 -5.19 -26.23 -5.13
C GLY A 777 -4.89 -25.65 -3.75
N GLU A 778 -4.24 -26.40 -2.85
CA GLU A 778 -3.81 -25.97 -1.52
C GLU A 778 -2.58 -25.06 -1.63
N ILE A 779 -2.71 -23.98 -2.40
CA ILE A 779 -1.66 -23.01 -2.72
C ILE A 779 -2.13 -21.58 -2.42
N ILE A 780 -1.18 -20.66 -2.36
CA ILE A 780 -1.41 -19.23 -2.20
C ILE A 780 -0.94 -18.52 -3.47
N ASP A 781 -1.83 -17.79 -4.13
CA ASP A 781 -1.52 -17.01 -5.33
C ASP A 781 -1.27 -15.54 -5.03
N LEU A 782 0.01 -15.15 -5.00
CA LEU A 782 0.43 -13.78 -4.70
C LEU A 782 0.88 -13.04 -5.97
N ARG A 783 0.55 -13.54 -7.16
CA ARG A 783 1.04 -12.97 -8.43
C ARG A 783 0.53 -11.58 -8.72
N ASP A 784 -0.64 -11.21 -8.22
CA ASP A 784 -1.23 -9.87 -8.41
C ASP A 784 -0.61 -8.81 -7.49
N GLN A 785 0.29 -9.22 -6.60
CA GLN A 785 0.97 -8.35 -5.67
C GLN A 785 2.28 -7.85 -6.29
N VAL A 786 2.48 -6.53 -6.30
CA VAL A 786 3.38 -5.87 -7.26
C VAL A 786 4.88 -5.97 -6.93
N THR A 787 5.29 -5.96 -5.65
CA THR A 787 6.71 -6.16 -5.24
C THR A 787 6.85 -6.38 -3.73
N GLY A 788 7.85 -7.18 -3.31
CA GLY A 788 8.29 -7.28 -1.91
C GLY A 788 7.92 -8.59 -1.21
N MET A 789 8.02 -8.60 0.12
CA MET A 789 7.46 -9.66 0.97
C MET A 789 6.15 -9.13 1.57
N ILE A 790 5.10 -9.95 1.51
CA ILE A 790 3.78 -9.68 2.06
C ILE A 790 3.78 -10.23 3.49
N PRO A 791 3.74 -9.37 4.52
CA PRO A 791 3.73 -9.83 5.88
C PRO A 791 2.52 -10.73 6.14
N ALA A 792 2.73 -11.81 6.88
CA ALA A 792 1.68 -12.74 7.26
C ALA A 792 1.83 -13.11 8.73
N VAL A 793 0.71 -13.21 9.45
CA VAL A 793 0.60 -13.76 10.79
C VAL A 793 0.07 -15.18 10.66
N PHE A 794 0.81 -16.12 11.23
CA PHE A 794 0.47 -17.54 11.17
C PHE A 794 -0.24 -17.96 12.46
N GLY A 795 -1.51 -18.34 12.34
CA GLY A 795 -2.21 -19.09 13.38
C GLY A 795 -1.83 -20.56 13.27
N VAL A 796 -1.37 -21.18 14.36
CA VAL A 796 -0.99 -22.60 14.36
C VAL A 796 -1.70 -23.32 15.48
N ASN A 797 -2.47 -24.35 15.12
CA ASN A 797 -3.06 -25.32 16.04
C ASN A 797 -2.49 -26.70 15.72
N SER A 798 -2.44 -27.60 16.69
CA SER A 798 -1.87 -28.95 16.50
C SER A 798 -2.39 -29.87 17.59
N ASP A 799 -2.75 -31.09 17.21
CA ASP A 799 -2.99 -32.24 18.11
C ASP A 799 -2.09 -33.44 17.72
N ALA A 800 -0.91 -33.15 17.15
CA ALA A 800 0.03 -34.17 16.69
C ALA A 800 0.67 -34.97 17.83
N ASP A 801 0.94 -36.24 17.56
CA ASP A 801 1.83 -37.07 18.37
C ASP A 801 3.33 -36.80 18.08
N TYR A 802 3.67 -36.28 16.89
CA TYR A 802 5.04 -35.95 16.47
C TYR A 802 5.43 -34.47 16.68
N ASP A 803 6.73 -34.20 16.79
CA ASP A 803 7.28 -32.83 16.86
C ASP A 803 7.51 -32.30 15.44
N ASN A 804 6.43 -31.85 14.81
CA ASN A 804 6.42 -31.46 13.40
C ASN A 804 6.96 -30.05 13.17
N SER A 805 7.53 -29.83 11.98
CA SER A 805 7.80 -28.48 11.46
C SER A 805 7.03 -28.24 10.16
N PHE A 806 6.68 -26.98 9.88
CA PHE A 806 6.00 -26.59 8.64
C PHE A 806 6.79 -25.53 7.89
N GLY A 807 6.47 -25.35 6.63
CA GLY A 807 7.01 -24.27 5.84
C GLY A 807 6.25 -24.02 4.56
N PHE A 808 6.71 -23.03 3.81
CA PHE A 808 6.20 -22.67 2.49
C PHE A 808 7.35 -22.59 1.50
N TYR A 809 7.09 -22.85 0.22
CA TYR A 809 8.07 -22.72 -0.85
C TYR A 809 7.44 -22.16 -2.12
N VAL A 810 8.27 -21.57 -2.98
CA VAL A 810 7.81 -20.98 -4.26
C VAL A 810 7.70 -22.05 -5.34
N ILE A 811 6.62 -22.02 -6.11
CA ILE A 811 6.46 -22.81 -7.33
C ILE A 811 6.39 -21.87 -8.55
N ASP A 812 6.91 -22.32 -9.69
CA ASP A 812 6.98 -21.53 -10.91
C ASP A 812 5.64 -21.50 -11.67
N ASP A 813 4.81 -22.52 -11.50
CA ASP A 813 3.51 -22.67 -12.15
C ASP A 813 2.56 -23.60 -11.37
N LEU A 814 1.34 -23.79 -11.92
CA LEU A 814 0.28 -24.59 -11.31
C LEU A 814 0.54 -26.10 -11.36
N ASP A 815 1.56 -26.56 -12.08
CA ASP A 815 2.00 -27.96 -12.05
C ASP A 815 2.98 -28.20 -10.88
N GLY A 816 3.19 -27.20 -10.01
CA GLY A 816 4.06 -27.28 -8.84
C GLY A 816 5.56 -27.24 -9.15
N ARG A 817 5.97 -26.80 -10.34
CA ARG A 817 7.36 -26.87 -10.82
C ARG A 817 8.33 -26.01 -9.98
N ILE A 818 9.56 -26.49 -9.81
CA ILE A 818 10.71 -25.73 -9.27
C ILE A 818 11.87 -25.82 -10.27
N GLY A 819 12.11 -24.76 -11.04
CA GLY A 819 13.07 -24.73 -12.13
C GLY A 819 12.73 -25.77 -13.22
N ASP A 820 13.58 -26.79 -13.34
CA ASP A 820 13.39 -27.91 -14.30
C ASP A 820 12.77 -29.16 -13.63
N LEU A 821 12.40 -29.10 -12.35
CA LEU A 821 11.89 -30.25 -11.57
C LEU A 821 10.37 -30.19 -11.40
N LEU A 822 9.68 -31.27 -11.74
CA LEU A 822 8.27 -31.47 -11.41
C LEU A 822 8.11 -32.21 -10.07
N PRO A 823 6.98 -32.04 -9.38
CA PRO A 823 6.59 -32.90 -8.27
C PRO A 823 6.83 -34.40 -8.58
N GLY A 824 7.57 -35.07 -7.69
CA GLY A 824 7.97 -36.48 -7.85
C GLY A 824 9.31 -36.73 -8.56
N ASP A 825 9.93 -35.72 -9.19
CA ASP A 825 11.26 -35.86 -9.76
C ASP A 825 12.34 -36.03 -8.67
N PRO A 826 13.42 -36.80 -8.92
CA PRO A 826 14.55 -36.87 -8.00
C PRO A 826 15.15 -35.48 -7.74
N GLY A 827 15.13 -35.06 -6.47
CA GLY A 827 15.62 -33.76 -6.03
C GLY A 827 14.55 -32.68 -5.86
N TYR A 828 13.29 -32.96 -6.21
CA TYR A 828 12.18 -32.02 -5.99
C TYR A 828 12.04 -31.63 -4.51
N ALA A 829 11.94 -32.62 -3.62
CA ALA A 829 11.77 -32.39 -2.18
C ALA A 829 12.97 -31.64 -1.56
N GLU A 830 14.20 -31.98 -1.97
CA GLU A 830 15.40 -31.25 -1.57
C GLU A 830 15.32 -29.78 -1.99
N ALA A 831 14.93 -29.51 -3.24
CA ALA A 831 14.80 -28.17 -3.77
C ALA A 831 13.74 -27.37 -3.01
N ALA A 832 12.54 -27.95 -2.80
CA ALA A 832 11.43 -27.34 -2.08
C ALA A 832 11.82 -26.95 -0.64
N VAL A 833 12.37 -27.88 0.13
CA VAL A 833 12.73 -27.63 1.54
C VAL A 833 13.96 -26.71 1.66
N SER A 834 14.89 -26.77 0.70
CA SER A 834 16.07 -25.88 0.70
C SER A 834 15.72 -24.42 0.41
N GLN A 835 14.67 -24.17 -0.36
CA GLN A 835 14.19 -22.81 -0.67
C GLN A 835 13.05 -22.35 0.25
N ARG A 836 12.81 -23.06 1.37
CA ARG A 836 11.73 -22.73 2.29
C ARG A 836 11.78 -21.24 2.66
N LEU A 837 10.60 -20.64 2.71
CA LEU A 837 10.43 -19.24 3.00
C LEU A 837 10.59 -18.98 4.50
N ASP A 838 11.20 -17.83 4.81
CA ASP A 838 11.23 -17.32 6.17
C ASP A 838 9.86 -16.72 6.49
N THR A 839 9.03 -17.48 7.21
CA THR A 839 7.69 -17.05 7.59
C THR A 839 7.70 -15.80 8.49
N GLU A 840 8.81 -15.48 9.19
CA GLU A 840 8.93 -14.20 9.92
C GLU A 840 9.05 -13.00 8.98
N ALA A 841 9.52 -13.20 7.76
CA ALA A 841 9.66 -12.16 6.73
C ALA A 841 8.38 -11.95 5.90
N GLY A 842 7.41 -12.86 5.99
CA GLY A 842 6.21 -12.90 5.15
C GLY A 842 6.34 -13.85 3.95
N LEU A 843 5.44 -13.73 2.98
CA LEU A 843 5.45 -14.50 1.73
C LEU A 843 5.74 -13.60 0.52
N PRO A 844 6.50 -14.05 -0.50
CA PRO A 844 6.94 -13.20 -1.59
C PRO A 844 5.79 -12.79 -2.52
N ALA A 845 5.68 -11.48 -2.78
CA ALA A 845 4.78 -10.94 -3.79
C ALA A 845 5.22 -11.36 -5.21
N GLY A 846 4.25 -11.51 -6.11
CA GLY A 846 4.50 -11.90 -7.50
C GLY A 846 4.68 -13.40 -7.73
N MET A 847 4.48 -14.24 -6.71
CA MET A 847 4.81 -15.67 -6.72
C MET A 847 3.60 -16.57 -6.42
N LEU A 848 3.69 -17.84 -6.83
CA LEU A 848 2.84 -18.92 -6.32
C LEU A 848 3.58 -19.60 -5.17
N VAL A 849 2.85 -19.91 -4.10
CA VAL A 849 3.43 -20.46 -2.87
C VAL A 849 2.67 -21.70 -2.43
N ALA A 850 3.38 -22.78 -2.10
CA ALA A 850 2.82 -24.03 -1.61
C ALA A 850 3.32 -24.36 -0.19
N PRO A 851 2.45 -24.87 0.70
CA PRO A 851 2.83 -25.35 2.02
C PRO A 851 3.45 -26.76 2.00
N PHE A 852 4.15 -27.10 3.08
CA PHE A 852 4.58 -28.46 3.40
C PHE A 852 4.73 -28.66 4.91
N ILE A 853 4.71 -29.92 5.35
CA ILE A 853 5.02 -30.36 6.71
C ILE A 853 6.22 -31.32 6.68
N ILE A 854 7.02 -31.32 7.75
CA ILE A 854 8.05 -32.32 8.03
C ILE A 854 7.65 -33.02 9.32
N ALA A 855 7.44 -34.33 9.21
CA ALA A 855 7.04 -35.18 10.30
C ALA A 855 8.23 -35.49 11.23
N ASP A 856 8.00 -35.33 12.55
CA ASP A 856 8.95 -35.63 13.64
C ASP A 856 10.38 -35.09 13.41
N GLY A 857 10.50 -33.86 12.90
CA GLY A 857 11.80 -33.29 12.57
C GLY A 857 11.78 -31.90 11.94
N THR A 858 12.99 -31.36 11.77
CA THR A 858 13.26 -30.05 11.20
C THR A 858 13.64 -30.10 9.72
N ALA A 859 13.55 -28.95 9.03
CA ALA A 859 14.08 -28.80 7.66
C ALA A 859 15.56 -29.18 7.55
N GLU A 860 16.38 -28.81 8.55
CA GLU A 860 17.79 -29.16 8.60
C GLU A 860 18.03 -30.68 8.71
N GLU A 861 17.24 -31.38 9.52
CA GLU A 861 17.31 -32.84 9.68
C GLU A 861 16.84 -33.55 8.40
N PHE A 862 15.72 -33.11 7.82
CA PHE A 862 15.23 -33.66 6.55
C PHE A 862 16.28 -33.53 5.44
N LEU A 863 16.89 -32.35 5.27
CA LEU A 863 17.92 -32.12 4.25
C LEU A 863 19.20 -32.94 4.49
N ALA A 864 19.50 -33.28 5.75
CA ALA A 864 20.67 -34.08 6.10
C ALA A 864 20.44 -35.59 5.93
N GLU A 865 19.23 -36.08 6.24
CA GLU A 865 18.94 -37.50 6.40
C GLU A 865 18.10 -38.07 5.26
N ASN A 866 17.14 -37.32 4.74
CA ASN A 866 16.20 -37.77 3.72
C ASN A 866 15.89 -36.71 2.62
N PRO A 867 16.90 -36.05 2.00
CA PRO A 867 16.66 -34.97 1.04
C PRO A 867 15.87 -35.39 -0.21
N HIS A 868 15.82 -36.69 -0.52
CA HIS A 868 15.08 -37.22 -1.66
C HIS A 868 13.71 -37.79 -1.30
N ASN A 869 13.23 -37.55 -0.07
CA ASN A 869 11.94 -38.02 0.45
C ASN A 869 11.69 -39.50 0.16
N GLN A 870 12.61 -40.37 0.56
CA GLN A 870 12.51 -41.81 0.31
C GLN A 870 11.63 -42.48 1.36
N SER A 871 10.76 -43.39 0.92
CA SER A 871 9.87 -44.15 1.80
C SER A 871 10.62 -44.89 2.92
N GLY A 872 10.09 -44.86 4.14
CA GLY A 872 10.59 -45.64 5.29
C GLY A 872 11.84 -45.07 5.98
N GLN A 873 12.13 -43.78 5.78
CA GLN A 873 13.05 -43.04 6.66
C GLN A 873 12.30 -42.51 7.90
N GLU A 874 13.04 -42.09 8.92
CA GLU A 874 12.46 -41.53 10.16
C GLU A 874 11.88 -40.13 9.92
N VAL A 875 12.63 -39.23 9.27
CA VAL A 875 12.16 -37.88 8.91
C VAL A 875 11.60 -37.87 7.48
N MET A 876 10.34 -37.47 7.33
CA MET A 876 9.61 -37.41 6.06
C MET A 876 9.04 -36.02 5.84
N ALA A 877 8.95 -35.57 4.59
CA ALA A 877 8.27 -34.33 4.24
C ALA A 877 7.03 -34.63 3.39
N TYR A 878 5.94 -33.92 3.65
CA TYR A 878 4.69 -34.06 2.90
C TYR A 878 4.26 -32.71 2.33
N PHE A 879 3.87 -32.72 1.06
CA PHE A 879 3.65 -31.55 0.21
C PHE A 879 2.21 -31.56 -0.34
N THR A 880 1.74 -30.39 -0.81
CA THR A 880 0.45 -30.24 -1.51
C THR A 880 0.28 -31.20 -2.70
N PHE A 881 1.32 -31.34 -3.53
CA PHE A 881 1.24 -32.16 -4.75
C PHE A 881 1.38 -33.64 -4.40
N MET A 882 0.34 -34.44 -4.63
CA MET A 882 0.27 -35.84 -4.21
C MET A 882 1.41 -36.70 -4.79
N VAL A 883 1.86 -36.39 -6.00
CA VAL A 883 2.97 -37.09 -6.66
C VAL A 883 4.34 -36.77 -6.05
N ALA A 884 4.48 -35.70 -5.26
CA ALA A 884 5.68 -35.43 -4.48
C ALA A 884 5.74 -36.25 -3.17
N ASN A 885 4.60 -36.81 -2.75
CA ASN A 885 4.48 -37.63 -1.55
C ASN A 885 4.78 -39.10 -1.87
N PRO A 886 5.69 -39.79 -1.17
CA PRO A 886 6.21 -41.09 -1.63
C PRO A 886 5.24 -42.26 -1.45
N ASP A 887 4.19 -42.08 -0.66
CA ASP A 887 3.05 -42.99 -0.53
C ASP A 887 1.93 -42.71 -1.55
N GLY A 888 2.04 -41.62 -2.31
CA GLY A 888 1.02 -41.17 -3.25
C GLY A 888 -0.29 -40.80 -2.56
N LYS A 889 -0.21 -40.31 -1.33
CA LYS A 889 -1.36 -39.81 -0.56
C LYS A 889 -1.33 -38.30 -0.47
N ASP A 890 -2.52 -37.78 -0.23
CA ASP A 890 -2.73 -36.38 0.05
C ASP A 890 -2.61 -36.14 1.55
N HIS A 891 -1.76 -35.20 1.91
CA HIS A 891 -1.37 -34.85 3.28
C HIS A 891 -1.70 -33.41 3.64
N VAL A 892 -2.26 -32.63 2.70
CA VAL A 892 -2.57 -31.21 2.92
C VAL A 892 -4.02 -30.98 2.54
N ARG A 893 -4.80 -30.36 3.43
CA ARG A 893 -6.22 -30.09 3.23
C ARG A 893 -6.47 -28.59 3.25
N LEU A 894 -7.30 -28.10 2.33
CA LEU A 894 -7.87 -26.77 2.45
C LEU A 894 -9.01 -26.78 3.47
N LEU A 895 -8.83 -26.14 4.62
CA LEU A 895 -9.87 -26.01 5.65
C LEU A 895 -10.65 -24.70 5.55
N GLY A 896 -10.19 -23.74 4.75
CA GLY A 896 -10.80 -22.42 4.56
C GLY A 896 -9.85 -21.51 3.80
N ASP A 897 -10.20 -20.23 3.64
CA ASP A 897 -9.33 -19.23 3.03
C ASP A 897 -7.95 -19.23 3.71
N ASN A 898 -6.90 -19.58 2.97
CA ASN A 898 -5.52 -19.67 3.47
C ASN A 898 -5.34 -20.49 4.76
N THR A 899 -6.20 -21.47 5.00
CA THR A 899 -6.14 -22.34 6.18
C THR A 899 -5.89 -23.78 5.74
N PHE A 900 -4.79 -24.37 6.21
CA PHE A 900 -4.30 -25.68 5.77
C PHE A 900 -4.23 -26.66 6.94
N GLY A 901 -4.85 -27.83 6.81
CA GLY A 901 -4.70 -28.96 7.73
C GLY A 901 -3.68 -29.97 7.19
N PHE A 902 -2.88 -30.57 8.07
CA PHE A 902 -1.80 -31.48 7.71
C PHE A 902 -1.94 -32.82 8.42
N GLU A 903 -1.59 -33.89 7.70
CA GLU A 903 -1.44 -35.26 8.21
C GLU A 903 0.05 -35.64 8.22
N ASP A 904 0.58 -36.05 9.37
CA ASP A 904 2.01 -36.27 9.59
C ASP A 904 2.48 -37.72 9.43
N GLN A 905 1.56 -38.69 9.30
CA GLN A 905 1.93 -40.11 9.25
C GLN A 905 1.79 -40.75 7.86
N TRP A 906 2.71 -41.68 7.59
CA TRP A 906 2.77 -42.45 6.34
C TRP A 906 1.44 -43.12 5.96
N ALA A 907 1.12 -43.05 4.67
CA ALA A 907 -0.08 -43.64 4.06
C ALA A 907 -1.40 -43.07 4.62
N GLY A 908 -1.37 -41.80 5.05
CA GLY A 908 -2.51 -41.07 5.59
C GLY A 908 -2.79 -41.32 7.07
N GLY A 909 -1.92 -42.03 7.81
CA GLY A 909 -2.02 -42.08 9.27
C GLY A 909 -3.37 -42.48 9.87
N ASP A 910 -3.77 -41.71 10.88
CA ASP A 910 -5.11 -41.73 11.46
C ASP A 910 -6.13 -40.90 10.66
N ASN A 911 -5.68 -40.16 9.64
CA ASN A 911 -6.48 -39.43 8.66
C ASN A 911 -7.35 -38.35 9.29
N ASP A 912 -6.86 -37.66 10.32
CA ASP A 912 -7.63 -36.60 10.99
C ASP A 912 -7.17 -35.18 10.62
N PHE A 913 -5.99 -35.05 9.99
CA PHE A 913 -5.39 -33.80 9.47
C PHE A 913 -5.33 -32.66 10.49
N ASN A 914 -5.32 -33.01 11.78
CA ASN A 914 -5.22 -32.07 12.89
C ASN A 914 -3.80 -32.01 13.48
N ASP A 915 -2.88 -32.84 12.98
CA ASP A 915 -1.47 -32.87 13.39
C ASP A 915 -0.85 -31.48 13.30
N MET A 916 -1.22 -30.73 12.27
CA MET A 916 -1.02 -29.29 12.25
C MET A 916 -2.12 -28.61 11.45
N VAL A 917 -2.59 -27.47 11.93
CA VAL A 917 -3.47 -26.55 11.20
C VAL A 917 -2.82 -25.18 11.17
N VAL A 918 -2.52 -24.69 9.97
CA VAL A 918 -1.86 -23.40 9.73
C VAL A 918 -2.82 -22.45 9.02
N GLU A 919 -3.17 -21.36 9.67
CA GLU A 919 -3.93 -20.23 9.10
C GLU A 919 -2.96 -19.11 8.74
N VAL A 920 -2.99 -18.64 7.48
CA VAL A 920 -2.14 -17.54 7.00
C VAL A 920 -2.97 -16.25 6.87
N ASN A 921 -2.73 -15.32 7.80
CA ASN A 921 -3.40 -14.03 7.83
C ASN A 921 -2.46 -12.94 7.29
N PHE A 922 -2.65 -12.51 6.04
CA PHE A 922 -1.89 -11.39 5.46
C PHE A 922 -2.20 -10.07 6.18
N VAL A 923 -1.17 -9.22 6.38
CA VAL A 923 -1.22 -7.98 7.18
C VAL A 923 -1.02 -6.74 6.33
#